data_AF-A0A833DXW3-F1
#
_entry.id   AF-A0A833DXW3-F1
#
_cell.length_a   1.000
_cell.length_b   1.000
_cell.length_c   1.000
_cell.angle_alpha   90.00
_cell.angle_beta   90.00
_cell.angle_gamma   90.00
#
_symmetry.space_group_name_H-M   'P 1'
#
loop_
_entity.id
_entity.type
_entity.pdbx_description
1 polymer ?
#
loop_
_entity_poly.entity_id
_entity_poly.type
_entity_poly.pdbx_seq_one_letter_code
_entity_poly.pdbx_strand_id
1 'polypeptide(L)'
;MEISWTWHGFGALNSWLKVWYKKIVVYAKENKKFDMLPPVYEKTGKDLITWEWIKEYLRKIAQGKYDDPEVKMFGLPMMNLFKEIVSPLYPASGVLAHEVKAGGFVAEFCGTAFNAVMKHPLFSNAYVYFACMQCHGSLVIPYKVERDKVYLWGWPNNGAGRVDPDGSLGTCTACHPRHQFSIEYARKPETCGQCHLGVDHPHIEVYEESKHGNIYAMTGESWNWEALPWRVGIDFIAPTCATCHMSTLATPDGKIVVQGTHDLRRRIVWDSMHFFAFPKPKWPDHTQNAVFKGASQLTGAGLLENRVAFEGYKIVSGAKRGLELPNLPVIEYYGELKEHREEMKAVCKLCHSPQWVDNYFIIYDANQIDYNITANFAFQLLKYAWKLGIHDPKNKIDEFMEIMWYYIWHHDGRRWRAGVAMMGPDYTHWLGIVDTVMDKLGRMISYYELMVKILKIEEKVAKLAAGGVSAAELAKLQRKLNALETRLAAMEATVPALKSSLENLESKYDELAAKLRDVEYTANTAVQKADVARSKAGMVEASVERLGKQVAQLKSELNNVVEKLSQLSVATQKLDKDFKEFKSRVRSELSSLKEDILKVSETAVEAKETAEFAESRIAELAKATAEISKATKEVLGMQGTATLLLGIGALLTVVAVISLIALLLRRS
;
A
#
# COMPACT_ATOMS: atom_id res chain seq x y z
N MET A 1 1.65 -24.01 -0.04
CA MET A 1 1.14 -22.97 -0.95
C MET A 1 1.91 -23.09 -2.25
N GLU A 2 1.28 -23.63 -3.28
CA GLU A 2 1.85 -23.69 -4.62
C GLU A 2 1.80 -22.30 -5.23
N ILE A 3 2.89 -21.55 -5.09
CA ILE A 3 3.08 -20.36 -5.89
C ILE A 3 3.69 -20.84 -7.20
N SER A 4 2.99 -20.62 -8.32
CA SER A 4 3.55 -20.83 -9.65
C SER A 4 4.57 -19.71 -9.96
N TRP A 5 5.68 -19.70 -9.23
CA TRP A 5 6.90 -19.00 -9.62
C TRP A 5 7.56 -19.67 -10.84
N THR A 6 6.96 -20.73 -11.39
CA THR A 6 7.51 -21.53 -12.48
C THR A 6 7.71 -20.72 -13.76
N TRP A 7 6.96 -19.65 -14.01
CA TRP A 7 7.22 -18.79 -15.17
C TRP A 7 8.34 -17.78 -14.91
N HIS A 8 8.20 -16.96 -13.86
CA HIS A 8 9.20 -15.94 -13.54
C HIS A 8 10.54 -16.55 -13.12
N GLY A 9 10.53 -17.58 -12.27
CA GLY A 9 11.71 -18.32 -11.82
C GLY A 9 12.33 -19.19 -12.90
N PHE A 10 11.58 -19.96 -13.69
CA PHE A 10 12.22 -20.79 -14.73
C PHE A 10 12.65 -19.98 -15.96
N GLY A 11 11.91 -18.95 -16.36
CA GLY A 11 12.33 -18.04 -17.44
C GLY A 11 13.62 -17.29 -17.10
N ALA A 12 13.72 -16.83 -15.85
CA ALA A 12 14.92 -16.26 -15.25
C ALA A 12 16.09 -17.26 -15.24
N LEU A 13 15.90 -18.42 -14.59
CA LEU A 13 16.95 -19.43 -14.44
C LEU A 13 17.42 -20.01 -15.78
N ASN A 14 16.51 -20.28 -16.72
CA ASN A 14 16.86 -20.93 -18.00
C ASN A 14 17.57 -19.98 -18.98
N SER A 15 17.39 -18.66 -18.87
CA SER A 15 18.00 -17.71 -19.81
C SER A 15 19.47 -17.42 -19.47
N TRP A 16 19.80 -17.14 -18.21
CA TRP A 16 21.18 -16.84 -17.80
C TRP A 16 21.95 -18.02 -17.22
N LEU A 17 21.29 -18.99 -16.56
CA LEU A 17 21.98 -20.20 -16.13
C LEU A 17 22.12 -21.20 -17.27
N LYS A 18 21.66 -20.89 -18.49
CA LYS A 18 21.63 -21.79 -19.64
C LYS A 18 22.92 -22.58 -19.85
N VAL A 19 24.08 -21.93 -19.74
CA VAL A 19 25.39 -22.58 -19.93
C VAL A 19 25.67 -23.60 -18.83
N TRP A 20 25.49 -23.19 -17.57
CA TRP A 20 25.61 -24.07 -16.40
C TRP A 20 24.61 -25.22 -16.44
N TYR A 21 23.35 -24.88 -16.73
CA TYR A 21 22.22 -25.79 -16.86
C TYR A 21 22.41 -26.84 -17.96
N LYS A 22 22.90 -26.43 -19.14
CA LYS A 22 23.16 -27.34 -20.26
C LYS A 22 24.19 -28.40 -19.89
N LYS A 23 25.23 -28.04 -19.11
CA LYS A 23 26.22 -29.02 -18.61
C LYS A 23 25.57 -30.09 -17.73
N ILE A 24 24.70 -29.67 -16.80
CA ILE A 24 23.95 -30.59 -15.93
C ILE A 24 23.04 -31.50 -16.75
N VAL A 25 22.27 -30.95 -17.68
CA VAL A 25 21.34 -31.73 -18.53
C VAL A 25 22.07 -32.77 -19.38
N VAL A 26 23.20 -32.40 -20.00
CA VAL A 26 24.01 -33.32 -20.80
C VAL A 26 24.52 -34.46 -19.93
N TYR A 27 25.15 -34.15 -18.80
CA TYR A 27 25.67 -35.15 -17.86
C TYR A 27 24.56 -36.07 -17.34
N ALA A 28 23.43 -35.50 -16.90
CA ALA A 28 22.29 -36.24 -16.39
C ALA A 28 21.75 -37.24 -17.42
N LYS A 29 21.67 -36.85 -18.69
CA LYS A 29 21.24 -37.74 -19.79
C LYS A 29 22.26 -38.85 -20.05
N GLU A 30 23.54 -38.50 -20.17
CA GLU A 30 24.62 -39.47 -20.43
C GLU A 30 24.73 -40.52 -19.31
N ASN A 31 24.46 -40.11 -18.07
CA ASN A 31 24.59 -40.97 -16.88
C ASN A 31 23.26 -41.50 -16.34
N LYS A 32 22.14 -41.26 -17.05
CA LYS A 32 20.77 -41.65 -16.64
C LYS A 32 20.36 -41.16 -15.23
N LYS A 33 20.93 -40.04 -14.77
CA LYS A 33 20.61 -39.37 -13.49
C LYS A 33 19.50 -38.36 -13.67
N PHE A 34 18.28 -38.85 -13.94
CA PHE A 34 17.14 -37.98 -14.26
C PHE A 34 16.63 -37.17 -13.06
N ASP A 35 17.01 -37.54 -11.84
CA ASP A 35 16.81 -36.80 -10.58
C ASP A 35 17.59 -35.47 -10.53
N MET A 36 18.67 -35.35 -11.32
CA MET A 36 19.41 -34.08 -11.49
C MET A 36 18.75 -33.12 -12.47
N LEU A 37 17.80 -33.60 -13.28
CA LEU A 37 17.04 -32.73 -14.16
C LEU A 37 16.08 -31.90 -13.30
N PRO A 38 15.79 -30.65 -13.67
CA PRO A 38 14.79 -29.88 -12.94
C PRO A 38 13.40 -30.44 -13.22
N PRO A 39 12.38 -30.01 -12.44
CA PRO A 39 11.04 -30.52 -12.60
C PRO A 39 10.52 -30.35 -14.03
N VAL A 40 9.98 -31.44 -14.55
CA VAL A 40 8.99 -31.44 -15.62
C VAL A 40 7.64 -31.59 -14.90
N TYR A 41 6.81 -30.55 -14.85
CA TYR A 41 5.49 -30.67 -14.21
C TYR A 41 4.52 -31.31 -15.20
N GLU A 42 4.30 -32.61 -15.01
CA GLU A 42 3.15 -33.41 -15.46
C GLU A 42 3.05 -33.88 -16.92
N LYS A 43 4.02 -34.69 -17.36
CA LYS A 43 3.71 -35.71 -18.39
C LYS A 43 4.49 -37.03 -18.29
N THR A 44 4.90 -37.44 -17.09
CA THR A 44 5.55 -38.76 -16.90
C THR A 44 4.73 -39.77 -16.11
N GLY A 45 3.58 -39.39 -15.53
CA GLY A 45 2.81 -40.27 -14.65
C GLY A 45 3.60 -40.72 -13.41
N LYS A 46 4.64 -39.97 -13.05
CA LYS A 46 5.47 -40.17 -11.86
C LYS A 46 5.55 -38.84 -11.11
N ASP A 47 5.62 -38.92 -9.79
CA ASP A 47 5.82 -37.79 -8.90
C ASP A 47 6.93 -36.88 -9.44
N LEU A 48 6.66 -35.58 -9.37
CA LEU A 48 7.54 -34.44 -9.68
C LEU A 48 9.01 -34.86 -9.66
N ILE A 49 9.69 -34.81 -10.82
CA ILE A 49 11.16 -34.86 -10.85
C ILE A 49 11.63 -33.81 -9.84
N THR A 50 12.19 -34.28 -8.73
CA THR A 50 12.20 -33.51 -7.50
C THR A 50 13.26 -32.43 -7.57
N TRP A 51 12.93 -31.20 -7.17
CA TRP A 51 13.90 -30.11 -6.98
C TRP A 51 15.04 -30.45 -6.00
N GLU A 52 15.00 -31.60 -5.33
CA GLU A 52 15.88 -31.94 -4.22
C GLU A 52 17.36 -31.99 -4.60
N TRP A 53 17.74 -32.50 -5.78
CA TRP A 53 19.15 -32.47 -6.18
C TRP A 53 19.65 -31.03 -6.38
N ILE A 54 18.88 -30.18 -7.07
CA ILE A 54 19.26 -28.77 -7.29
C ILE A 54 19.33 -28.01 -5.96
N LYS A 55 18.35 -28.22 -5.07
CA LYS A 55 18.37 -27.63 -3.73
C LYS A 55 19.61 -28.04 -2.95
N GLU A 56 19.96 -29.33 -2.97
CA GLU A 56 21.14 -29.82 -2.28
C GLU A 56 22.43 -29.27 -2.89
N TYR A 57 22.52 -29.20 -4.23
CA TYR A 57 23.63 -28.57 -4.93
C TYR A 57 23.82 -27.10 -4.52
N LEU A 58 22.73 -26.32 -4.47
CA LEU A 58 22.75 -24.92 -4.05
C LEU A 58 23.07 -24.78 -2.56
N ARG A 59 22.59 -25.70 -1.69
CA ARG A 59 22.96 -25.72 -0.27
C ARG A 59 24.45 -25.99 -0.07
N LYS A 60 25.05 -26.90 -0.85
CA LYS A 60 26.50 -27.14 -0.80
C LYS A 60 27.28 -25.86 -1.10
N ILE A 61 26.86 -25.13 -2.13
CA ILE A 61 27.42 -23.82 -2.49
C ILE A 61 27.24 -22.81 -1.36
N ALA A 62 26.02 -22.70 -0.81
CA ALA A 62 25.71 -21.80 0.30
C ALA A 62 26.51 -22.14 1.59
N GLN A 63 26.84 -23.42 1.79
CA GLN A 63 27.69 -23.85 2.91
C GLN A 63 29.19 -23.66 2.64
N GLY A 64 29.56 -23.06 1.50
CA GLY A 64 30.96 -22.86 1.11
C GLY A 64 31.69 -24.16 0.76
N LYS A 65 30.97 -25.26 0.45
CA LYS A 65 31.55 -26.56 0.08
C LYS A 65 32.02 -26.57 -1.37
N TYR A 66 32.88 -25.61 -1.74
CA TYR A 66 33.41 -25.48 -3.10
C TYR A 66 34.33 -26.63 -3.53
N ASP A 67 34.81 -27.42 -2.56
CA ASP A 67 35.63 -28.61 -2.82
C ASP A 67 34.83 -29.87 -3.16
N ASP A 68 33.49 -29.84 -3.00
CA ASP A 68 32.62 -30.96 -3.33
C ASP A 68 32.79 -31.37 -4.82
N PRO A 69 32.87 -32.68 -5.13
CA PRO A 69 33.11 -33.15 -6.50
C PRO A 69 32.08 -32.65 -7.51
N GLU A 70 30.81 -32.54 -7.12
CA GLU A 70 29.75 -32.03 -8.01
C GLU A 70 29.89 -30.53 -8.21
N VAL A 71 30.22 -29.78 -7.15
CA VAL A 71 30.44 -28.32 -7.24
C VAL A 71 31.67 -28.00 -8.08
N LYS A 72 32.74 -28.79 -7.98
CA LYS A 72 33.90 -28.70 -8.89
C LYS A 72 33.54 -29.05 -10.34
N MET A 73 32.69 -30.06 -10.53
CA MET A 73 32.29 -30.53 -11.86
C MET A 73 31.42 -29.50 -12.61
N PHE A 74 30.40 -28.96 -11.95
CA PHE A 74 29.45 -28.06 -12.60
C PHE A 74 29.81 -26.57 -12.39
N GLY A 75 30.62 -26.24 -11.38
CA GLY A 75 31.05 -24.89 -11.06
C GLY A 75 29.97 -24.07 -10.36
N LEU A 76 30.32 -22.86 -9.92
CA LEU A 76 29.33 -21.94 -9.38
C LEU A 76 28.34 -21.53 -10.48
N PRO A 77 27.03 -21.54 -10.20
CA PRO A 77 26.07 -20.84 -11.02
C PRO A 77 26.59 -19.40 -11.11
N MET A 78 26.77 -18.88 -12.32
CA MET A 78 27.21 -17.50 -12.61
C MET A 78 28.72 -17.22 -12.75
N MET A 79 29.61 -18.21 -12.67
CA MET A 79 30.99 -18.04 -13.18
C MET A 79 30.94 -17.82 -14.70
N ASN A 80 31.17 -16.58 -15.15
CA ASN A 80 31.15 -16.10 -16.57
C ASN A 80 29.79 -15.65 -17.14
N LEU A 81 28.81 -15.35 -16.28
CA LEU A 81 27.37 -15.33 -16.58
C LEU A 81 26.88 -14.70 -17.91
N PHE A 82 27.57 -13.70 -18.45
CA PHE A 82 27.20 -13.10 -19.74
C PHE A 82 28.33 -13.06 -20.77
N LYS A 83 29.60 -13.19 -20.38
CA LYS A 83 30.74 -13.00 -21.30
C LYS A 83 30.70 -13.95 -22.51
N GLU A 84 30.05 -15.10 -22.35
CA GLU A 84 29.94 -16.15 -23.36
C GLU A 84 28.53 -16.28 -23.97
N ILE A 85 27.58 -15.43 -23.54
CA ILE A 85 26.18 -15.53 -23.94
C ILE A 85 25.75 -14.27 -24.69
N VAL A 86 25.61 -14.41 -26.00
CA VAL A 86 24.83 -13.48 -26.83
C VAL A 86 23.36 -13.92 -26.75
N SER A 87 22.52 -13.06 -26.18
CA SER A 87 21.09 -13.36 -25.97
C SER A 87 20.23 -12.20 -26.45
N PRO A 88 19.14 -12.49 -27.17
CA PRO A 88 18.15 -11.50 -27.55
C PRO A 88 17.25 -11.07 -26.39
N LEU A 89 17.60 -11.37 -25.15
CA LEU A 89 17.00 -10.79 -23.95
C LEU A 89 17.89 -9.70 -23.33
N TYR A 90 19.16 -9.60 -23.76
CA TYR A 90 20.09 -8.60 -23.29
C TYR A 90 20.45 -7.69 -24.46
N PRO A 91 19.86 -6.49 -24.54
CA PRO A 91 19.94 -5.63 -25.72
C PRO A 91 21.38 -5.29 -26.13
N ALA A 92 22.31 -5.28 -25.18
CA ALA A 92 23.72 -4.97 -25.43
C ALA A 92 24.59 -6.21 -25.71
N SER A 93 24.11 -7.44 -25.48
CA SER A 93 25.01 -8.62 -25.46
C SER A 93 25.64 -8.94 -26.82
N GLY A 94 24.89 -8.79 -27.93
CA GLY A 94 25.42 -8.99 -29.29
C GLY A 94 26.41 -7.90 -29.70
N VAL A 95 25.99 -6.64 -29.56
CA VAL A 95 26.82 -5.46 -29.84
C VAL A 95 28.14 -5.48 -29.04
N LEU A 96 28.10 -5.80 -27.74
CA LEU A 96 29.30 -5.85 -26.91
C LEU A 96 30.21 -7.05 -27.21
N ALA A 97 29.69 -8.09 -27.86
CA ALA A 97 30.45 -9.23 -28.34
C ALA A 97 31.08 -8.99 -29.74
N HIS A 98 30.74 -7.90 -30.41
CA HIS A 98 31.23 -7.59 -31.75
C HIS A 98 32.69 -7.10 -31.74
N GLU A 99 33.47 -7.52 -32.73
CA GLU A 99 34.86 -7.09 -32.93
C GLU A 99 34.97 -6.21 -34.18
N VAL A 100 35.55 -5.02 -34.02
CA VAL A 100 35.75 -4.11 -35.14
C VAL A 100 37.20 -4.23 -35.62
N LYS A 101 37.38 -4.70 -36.86
CA LYS A 101 38.66 -4.66 -37.56
C LYS A 101 38.85 -3.27 -38.15
N ALA A 102 39.88 -2.54 -37.74
CA ALA A 102 40.10 -1.16 -38.18
C ALA A 102 40.47 -1.12 -39.68
N GLY A 103 39.50 -0.75 -40.51
CA GLY A 103 39.69 -0.42 -41.93
C GLY A 103 40.04 1.05 -42.17
N GLY A 104 40.94 1.64 -41.36
CA GLY A 104 41.53 2.95 -41.65
C GLY A 104 41.27 4.12 -40.68
N PHE A 105 40.60 3.91 -39.54
CA PHE A 105 40.59 4.90 -38.44
C PHE A 105 41.36 4.35 -37.24
N VAL A 106 42.52 4.96 -36.97
CA VAL A 106 43.29 4.76 -35.74
C VAL A 106 42.72 5.72 -34.70
N ALA A 107 41.96 5.19 -33.75
CA ALA A 107 41.74 5.85 -32.47
C ALA A 107 42.22 4.88 -31.39
N GLU A 108 43.23 5.30 -30.63
CA GLU A 108 43.84 4.47 -29.59
C GLU A 108 42.84 4.20 -28.45
N PHE A 109 42.38 2.96 -28.38
CA PHE A 109 42.24 2.25 -27.11
C PHE A 109 42.94 0.88 -27.28
N CYS A 110 44.27 0.91 -27.21
CA CYS A 110 45.17 -0.25 -27.26
C CYS A 110 45.06 -1.19 -28.49
N GLY A 111 45.69 -0.78 -29.59
CA GLY A 111 46.02 -1.67 -30.72
C GLY A 111 45.26 -1.41 -32.02
N THR A 112 45.65 -2.12 -33.08
CA THR A 112 45.11 -1.99 -34.45
C THR A 112 43.73 -2.66 -34.64
N ALA A 113 43.10 -3.15 -33.58
CA ALA A 113 41.76 -3.74 -33.58
C ALA A 113 41.05 -3.47 -32.25
N PHE A 114 39.74 -3.18 -32.31
CA PHE A 114 38.91 -3.06 -31.11
C PHE A 114 38.34 -4.44 -30.76
N ASN A 115 38.90 -5.05 -29.71
CA ASN A 115 38.38 -6.31 -29.17
C ASN A 115 37.00 -6.10 -28.55
N ALA A 116 36.16 -7.14 -28.61
CA ALA A 116 34.84 -7.14 -27.98
C ALA A 116 34.90 -6.76 -26.49
N VAL A 117 34.04 -5.85 -26.05
CA VAL A 117 33.95 -5.38 -24.64
C VAL A 117 33.75 -6.55 -23.68
N MET A 118 33.04 -7.59 -24.13
CA MET A 118 32.81 -8.83 -23.38
C MET A 118 34.11 -9.56 -22.99
N LYS A 119 35.20 -9.37 -23.74
CA LYS A 119 36.52 -9.95 -23.47
C LYS A 119 37.35 -9.15 -22.46
N HIS A 120 36.93 -7.93 -22.10
CA HIS A 120 37.69 -7.10 -21.17
C HIS A 120 37.71 -7.74 -19.76
N PRO A 121 38.90 -7.93 -19.14
CA PRO A 121 39.01 -8.62 -17.85
C PRO A 121 38.16 -8.00 -16.74
N LEU A 122 38.07 -6.67 -16.70
CA LEU A 122 37.29 -5.93 -15.68
C LEU A 122 35.81 -5.79 -16.00
N PHE A 123 35.35 -6.21 -17.19
CA PHE A 123 33.94 -6.08 -17.54
C PHE A 123 33.12 -7.19 -16.88
N SER A 124 32.26 -6.82 -15.93
CA SER A 124 31.51 -7.76 -15.09
C SER A 124 30.04 -7.90 -15.50
N ASN A 125 29.56 -7.17 -16.51
CA ASN A 125 28.14 -7.09 -16.88
C ASN A 125 27.22 -6.73 -15.70
N ALA A 126 27.69 -5.86 -14.79
CA ALA A 126 26.98 -5.49 -13.56
C ALA A 126 25.55 -4.99 -13.80
N TYR A 127 25.30 -4.30 -14.92
CA TYR A 127 23.97 -3.81 -15.28
C TYR A 127 22.92 -4.92 -15.36
N VAL A 128 23.28 -6.17 -15.68
CA VAL A 128 22.30 -7.26 -15.71
C VAL A 128 21.81 -7.62 -14.30
N TYR A 129 22.71 -7.56 -13.30
CA TYR A 129 22.37 -7.77 -11.89
C TYR A 129 21.55 -6.62 -11.30
N PHE A 130 21.89 -5.38 -11.67
CA PHE A 130 21.19 -4.20 -11.16
C PHE A 130 19.95 -3.81 -11.97
N ALA A 131 19.73 -4.40 -13.15
CA ALA A 131 18.52 -4.21 -13.97
C ALA A 131 17.67 -5.48 -14.00
N CYS A 132 17.99 -6.43 -14.88
CA CYS A 132 17.15 -7.59 -15.16
C CYS A 132 16.83 -8.41 -13.90
N MET A 133 17.85 -8.66 -13.06
CA MET A 133 17.68 -9.51 -11.87
C MET A 133 16.80 -8.85 -10.81
N GLN A 134 16.67 -7.53 -10.78
CA GLN A 134 15.83 -6.85 -9.79
C GLN A 134 14.35 -7.23 -9.97
N CYS A 135 13.93 -7.50 -11.20
CA CYS A 135 12.59 -7.98 -11.52
C CYS A 135 12.52 -9.52 -11.56
N HIS A 136 13.47 -10.16 -12.25
CA HIS A 136 13.44 -11.60 -12.49
C HIS A 136 13.88 -12.45 -11.30
N GLY A 137 14.71 -11.91 -10.41
CA GLY A 137 15.27 -12.61 -9.26
C GLY A 137 16.72 -13.02 -9.45
N SER A 138 17.53 -12.90 -8.41
CA SER A 138 18.93 -13.37 -8.38
C SER A 138 19.06 -14.74 -7.69
N LEU A 139 20.22 -15.37 -7.80
CA LEU A 139 20.61 -16.45 -6.88
C LEU A 139 21.33 -15.84 -5.68
N VAL A 140 20.81 -16.06 -4.47
CA VAL A 140 21.38 -15.55 -3.24
C VAL A 140 22.36 -16.56 -2.66
N ILE A 141 23.64 -16.21 -2.63
CA ILE A 141 24.71 -17.11 -2.16
C ILE A 141 25.45 -16.48 -0.96
N PRO A 142 25.39 -17.08 0.24
CA PRO A 142 26.31 -16.72 1.31
C PRO A 142 27.74 -17.12 0.95
N TYR A 143 28.65 -16.15 0.93
CA TYR A 143 30.07 -16.38 0.58
C TYR A 143 31.03 -16.12 1.73
N LYS A 144 30.57 -15.45 2.78
CA LYS A 144 31.36 -15.18 3.99
C LYS A 144 30.43 -14.99 5.18
N VAL A 145 30.84 -15.49 6.34
CA VAL A 145 30.16 -15.23 7.62
C VAL A 145 31.21 -14.67 8.57
N GLU A 146 30.98 -13.47 9.11
CA GLU A 146 31.83 -12.90 10.15
C GLU A 146 30.96 -12.45 11.32
N ARG A 147 31.18 -13.07 12.48
CA ARG A 147 30.40 -12.83 13.71
C ARG A 147 28.89 -13.00 13.44
N ASP A 148 28.13 -11.91 13.50
CA ASP A 148 26.68 -11.78 13.31
C ASP A 148 26.28 -11.37 11.88
N LYS A 149 27.25 -11.20 10.97
CA LYS A 149 27.00 -10.78 9.59
C LYS A 149 27.21 -11.91 8.60
N VAL A 150 26.20 -12.12 7.75
CA VAL A 150 26.29 -12.99 6.58
C VAL A 150 26.46 -12.10 5.35
N TYR A 151 27.57 -12.29 4.64
CA TYR A 151 27.81 -11.64 3.36
C TYR A 151 27.18 -12.48 2.26
N LEU A 152 26.17 -11.88 1.63
CA LEU A 152 25.36 -12.50 0.61
C LEU A 152 25.70 -11.88 -0.75
N TRP A 153 25.96 -12.73 -1.72
CA TRP A 153 26.04 -12.34 -3.11
C TRP A 153 24.65 -12.47 -3.75
N GLY A 154 24.32 -11.58 -4.69
CA GLY A 154 22.98 -11.53 -5.29
C GLY A 154 21.91 -10.90 -4.38
N TRP A 155 22.27 -10.36 -3.22
CA TRP A 155 21.38 -9.68 -2.28
C TRP A 155 21.84 -8.22 -2.07
N PRO A 156 20.93 -7.25 -1.86
CA PRO A 156 19.47 -7.34 -1.79
C PRO A 156 18.80 -7.57 -3.14
N ASN A 157 17.74 -8.38 -3.15
CA ASN A 157 16.93 -8.64 -4.33
C ASN A 157 15.49 -9.01 -3.95
N ASN A 158 14.52 -8.48 -4.69
CA ASN A 158 13.10 -8.78 -4.50
C ASN A 158 12.43 -9.21 -5.81
N GLY A 159 13.19 -9.78 -6.74
CA GLY A 159 12.66 -10.26 -8.00
C GLY A 159 11.85 -11.54 -7.83
N ALA A 160 10.78 -11.67 -8.60
CA ALA A 160 9.77 -12.72 -8.48
C ALA A 160 10.35 -14.15 -8.53
N GLY A 161 11.46 -14.38 -9.25
CA GLY A 161 12.11 -15.67 -9.40
C GLY A 161 13.37 -15.88 -8.56
N ARG A 162 13.57 -15.09 -7.49
CA ARG A 162 14.78 -15.18 -6.64
C ARG A 162 14.97 -16.61 -6.12
N VAL A 163 16.21 -17.07 -6.04
CA VAL A 163 16.56 -18.35 -5.43
C VAL A 163 17.24 -18.08 -4.10
N ASP A 164 16.62 -18.50 -3.02
CA ASP A 164 17.11 -18.27 -1.66
C ASP A 164 18.16 -19.33 -1.23
N PRO A 165 18.96 -19.06 -0.18
CA PRO A 165 20.04 -19.96 0.25
C PRO A 165 19.61 -21.37 0.64
N ASP A 166 18.34 -21.57 1.02
CA ASP A 166 17.76 -22.88 1.34
C ASP A 166 17.31 -23.66 0.08
N GLY A 167 17.42 -23.04 -1.10
CA GLY A 167 16.99 -23.56 -2.39
C GLY A 167 15.52 -23.30 -2.71
N SER A 168 14.80 -22.54 -1.89
CA SER A 168 13.43 -22.11 -2.21
C SER A 168 13.43 -21.08 -3.35
N LEU A 169 12.29 -21.01 -4.06
CA LEU A 169 12.12 -20.17 -5.25
C LEU A 169 11.04 -19.13 -5.02
N GLY A 170 11.37 -17.93 -5.47
CA GLY A 170 10.54 -16.74 -5.45
C GLY A 170 10.61 -15.98 -4.14
N THR A 171 10.05 -14.78 -4.16
CA THR A 171 10.02 -13.89 -3.00
C THR A 171 8.59 -13.49 -2.72
N CYS A 172 8.09 -13.89 -1.54
CA CYS A 172 6.75 -13.52 -1.09
C CYS A 172 6.60 -12.01 -0.88
N THR A 173 7.69 -11.24 -0.86
CA THR A 173 7.62 -9.78 -0.64
C THR A 173 7.60 -8.96 -1.92
N ALA A 174 7.44 -9.57 -3.10
CA ALA A 174 7.34 -8.85 -4.37
C ALA A 174 6.09 -7.96 -4.44
N CYS A 175 4.92 -8.48 -4.04
CA CYS A 175 3.63 -7.79 -4.20
C CYS A 175 3.11 -7.16 -2.89
N HIS A 176 3.31 -7.82 -1.75
CA HIS A 176 2.96 -7.30 -0.44
C HIS A 176 4.25 -7.16 0.39
N PRO A 177 4.94 -6.02 0.28
CA PRO A 177 6.29 -5.87 0.79
C PRO A 177 6.34 -5.98 2.32
N ARG A 178 7.49 -6.44 2.80
CA ARG A 178 7.85 -6.35 4.22
C ARG A 178 7.94 -4.87 4.64
N HIS A 179 7.66 -4.51 5.88
CA HIS A 179 7.27 -5.37 7.01
C HIS A 179 5.76 -5.40 7.27
N GLN A 180 4.96 -4.76 6.41
CA GLN A 180 3.52 -4.65 6.62
C GLN A 180 2.73 -5.82 6.04
N PHE A 181 3.22 -6.44 4.95
CA PHE A 181 2.56 -7.57 4.29
C PHE A 181 1.08 -7.32 3.97
N SER A 182 0.76 -6.08 3.56
CA SER A 182 -0.63 -5.64 3.35
C SER A 182 -1.22 -6.19 2.04
N ILE A 183 -2.43 -6.74 2.12
CA ILE A 183 -3.21 -7.13 0.94
C ILE A 183 -3.66 -5.92 0.11
N GLU A 184 -3.83 -4.75 0.73
CA GLU A 184 -4.10 -3.52 0.00
C GLU A 184 -2.96 -3.22 -0.97
N TYR A 185 -1.70 -3.31 -0.51
CA TYR A 185 -0.53 -3.08 -1.37
C TYR A 185 -0.47 -4.10 -2.51
N ALA A 186 -0.77 -5.37 -2.23
CA ALA A 186 -0.84 -6.41 -3.27
C ALA A 186 -1.96 -6.17 -4.30
N ARG A 187 -3.05 -5.49 -3.90
CA ARG A 187 -4.20 -5.20 -4.78
C ARG A 187 -4.05 -3.93 -5.59
N LYS A 188 -3.16 -3.04 -5.15
CA LYS A 188 -2.88 -1.74 -5.77
C LYS A 188 -1.93 -1.89 -6.97
N PRO A 189 -2.25 -1.32 -8.15
CA PRO A 189 -1.45 -1.44 -9.38
C PRO A 189 0.04 -1.07 -9.21
N GLU A 190 0.34 -0.14 -8.32
CA GLU A 190 1.67 0.42 -8.07
C GLU A 190 2.68 -0.67 -7.68
N THR A 191 2.26 -1.71 -6.96
CA THR A 191 3.18 -2.81 -6.63
C THR A 191 3.58 -3.63 -7.85
N CYS A 192 2.69 -3.76 -8.84
CA CYS A 192 2.98 -4.45 -10.09
C CYS A 192 3.90 -3.61 -10.97
N GLY A 193 3.71 -2.27 -10.94
CA GLY A 193 4.50 -1.29 -11.67
C GLY A 193 5.99 -1.25 -11.31
N GLN A 194 6.43 -1.91 -10.22
CA GLN A 194 7.85 -2.09 -9.95
C GLN A 194 8.56 -2.90 -11.07
N CYS A 195 7.87 -3.89 -11.65
CA CYS A 195 8.45 -4.84 -12.60
C CYS A 195 7.74 -4.86 -13.96
N HIS A 196 6.44 -4.57 -14.00
CA HIS A 196 5.63 -4.58 -15.22
C HIS A 196 5.49 -3.18 -15.81
N LEU A 197 6.62 -2.64 -16.25
CA LEU A 197 6.77 -1.29 -16.78
C LEU A 197 7.72 -1.26 -17.97
N GLY A 198 7.85 -0.10 -18.58
CA GLY A 198 8.88 0.22 -19.54
C GLY A 198 8.64 -0.36 -20.93
N VAL A 199 9.65 -0.23 -21.78
CA VAL A 199 9.51 -0.42 -23.23
C VAL A 199 9.18 -1.84 -23.68
N ASP A 200 9.48 -2.85 -22.87
CA ASP A 200 9.31 -4.25 -23.24
C ASP A 200 8.11 -4.93 -22.56
N HIS A 201 7.50 -4.35 -21.54
CA HIS A 201 6.23 -4.85 -21.00
C HIS A 201 5.53 -3.75 -20.19
N PRO A 202 5.01 -2.71 -20.87
CA PRO A 202 4.48 -1.49 -20.24
C PRO A 202 3.09 -1.72 -19.63
N HIS A 203 2.92 -2.75 -18.80
CA HIS A 203 1.57 -3.10 -18.35
C HIS A 203 0.99 -2.04 -17.42
N ILE A 204 1.81 -1.42 -16.57
CA ILE A 204 1.35 -0.36 -15.69
C ILE A 204 0.95 0.88 -16.50
N GLU A 205 1.73 1.29 -17.49
CA GLU A 205 1.43 2.47 -18.30
C GLU A 205 0.21 2.25 -19.20
N VAL A 206 0.06 1.05 -19.77
CA VAL A 206 -1.15 0.66 -20.51
C VAL A 206 -2.38 0.66 -19.58
N TYR A 207 -2.24 0.16 -18.36
CA TYR A 207 -3.32 0.16 -17.39
C TYR A 207 -3.71 1.59 -17.01
N GLU A 208 -2.72 2.44 -16.70
CA GLU A 208 -2.91 3.84 -16.30
C GLU A 208 -3.60 4.65 -17.40
N GLU A 209 -3.30 4.43 -18.69
CA GLU A 209 -4.02 5.13 -19.77
C GLU A 209 -5.45 4.62 -19.98
N SER A 210 -5.72 3.36 -19.61
CA SER A 210 -7.02 2.74 -19.82
C SER A 210 -8.10 3.40 -18.95
N LYS A 211 -9.37 3.24 -19.35
CA LYS A 211 -10.50 3.69 -18.50
C LYS A 211 -10.52 3.00 -17.13
N HIS A 212 -9.99 1.78 -17.01
CA HIS A 212 -9.89 1.11 -15.72
C HIS A 212 -8.92 1.82 -14.79
N GLY A 213 -7.71 2.14 -15.28
CA GLY A 213 -6.71 2.90 -14.53
C GLY A 213 -7.18 4.31 -14.19
N ASN A 214 -7.83 5.00 -15.12
CA ASN A 214 -8.40 6.32 -14.88
C ASN A 214 -9.43 6.32 -13.74
N ILE A 215 -10.37 5.37 -13.73
CA ILE A 215 -11.38 5.26 -12.66
C ILE A 215 -10.73 4.88 -11.33
N TYR A 216 -9.75 3.97 -11.34
CA TYR A 216 -8.96 3.64 -10.16
C TYR A 216 -8.26 4.89 -9.59
N ALA A 217 -7.56 5.67 -10.41
CA ALA A 217 -6.88 6.88 -9.96
C ALA A 217 -7.85 7.92 -9.36
N MET A 218 -9.07 8.02 -9.90
CA MET A 218 -10.07 8.97 -9.40
C MET A 218 -10.80 8.51 -8.13
N THR A 219 -10.96 7.20 -7.92
CA THR A 219 -11.89 6.68 -6.90
C THR A 219 -11.27 5.68 -5.92
N GLY A 220 -10.07 5.19 -6.20
CA GLY A 220 -9.40 4.11 -5.46
C GLY A 220 -9.15 4.41 -4.00
N GLU A 221 -9.01 5.68 -3.61
CA GLU A 221 -8.88 6.09 -2.19
C GLU A 221 -10.12 5.75 -1.35
N SER A 222 -11.30 5.71 -1.98
CA SER A 222 -12.58 5.44 -1.31
C SER A 222 -12.93 3.95 -1.22
N TRP A 223 -12.13 3.09 -1.83
CA TRP A 223 -12.42 1.65 -1.92
C TRP A 223 -12.05 0.91 -0.64
N ASN A 224 -12.73 -0.20 -0.38
CA ASN A 224 -12.36 -1.11 0.70
C ASN A 224 -11.36 -2.15 0.20
N TRP A 225 -10.07 -1.93 0.47
CA TRP A 225 -8.98 -2.77 -0.02
C TRP A 225 -8.77 -4.08 0.73
N GLU A 226 -9.36 -4.25 1.92
CA GLU A 226 -9.12 -5.41 2.79
C GLU A 226 -10.26 -6.43 2.78
N ALA A 227 -11.40 -6.11 2.14
CA ALA A 227 -12.55 -7.01 2.07
C ALA A 227 -12.23 -8.38 1.46
N LEU A 228 -12.81 -9.43 2.06
CA LEU A 228 -12.68 -10.82 1.65
C LEU A 228 -14.05 -11.53 1.73
N PRO A 229 -14.63 -11.99 0.60
CA PRO A 229 -14.17 -11.77 -0.78
C PRO A 229 -14.30 -10.30 -1.20
N TRP A 230 -13.60 -9.89 -2.26
CA TRP A 230 -13.66 -8.50 -2.74
C TRP A 230 -14.88 -8.34 -3.67
N ARG A 231 -15.85 -7.52 -3.29
CA ARG A 231 -17.15 -7.42 -3.99
C ARG A 231 -17.18 -6.26 -4.97
N VAL A 232 -17.46 -6.59 -6.23
CA VAL A 232 -17.62 -5.60 -7.31
C VAL A 232 -18.84 -4.73 -7.05
N GLY A 233 -18.71 -3.42 -7.24
CA GLY A 233 -19.78 -2.44 -7.05
C GLY A 233 -20.05 -2.04 -5.59
N ILE A 234 -19.42 -2.73 -4.63
CA ILE A 234 -19.53 -2.44 -3.19
C ILE A 234 -18.17 -2.03 -2.62
N ASP A 235 -17.16 -2.88 -2.79
CA ASP A 235 -15.83 -2.64 -2.23
C ASP A 235 -14.91 -1.91 -3.22
N PHE A 236 -15.17 -2.04 -4.53
CA PHE A 236 -14.46 -1.35 -5.63
C PHE A 236 -15.34 -1.27 -6.88
N ILE A 237 -15.04 -0.34 -7.81
CA ILE A 237 -15.85 -0.11 -9.02
C ILE A 237 -15.10 -0.21 -10.35
N ALA A 238 -13.77 -0.32 -10.33
CA ALA A 238 -12.96 -0.59 -11.52
C ALA A 238 -11.89 -1.65 -11.20
N PRO A 239 -11.54 -2.53 -12.16
CA PRO A 239 -10.57 -3.59 -11.91
C PRO A 239 -9.16 -3.03 -11.80
N THR A 240 -8.33 -3.62 -10.92
CA THR A 240 -6.88 -3.44 -10.90
C THR A 240 -6.18 -4.67 -11.51
N CYS A 241 -4.84 -4.64 -11.57
CA CYS A 241 -4.01 -5.79 -11.92
C CYS A 241 -4.41 -7.05 -11.13
N ALA A 242 -4.56 -6.90 -9.81
CA ALA A 242 -4.93 -8.00 -8.93
C ALA A 242 -6.36 -8.49 -9.16
N THR A 243 -7.32 -7.59 -9.45
CA THR A 243 -8.69 -7.99 -9.81
C THR A 243 -8.68 -9.00 -10.97
N CYS A 244 -7.97 -8.66 -12.05
CA CYS A 244 -7.91 -9.49 -13.25
C CYS A 244 -7.10 -10.77 -13.06
N HIS A 245 -5.99 -10.73 -12.31
CA HIS A 245 -5.01 -11.82 -12.31
C HIS A 245 -4.92 -12.67 -11.04
N MET A 246 -5.37 -12.19 -9.87
CA MET A 246 -5.04 -12.83 -8.59
C MET A 246 -6.19 -12.92 -7.58
N SER A 247 -7.04 -11.90 -7.49
CA SER A 247 -7.99 -11.74 -6.39
C SER A 247 -9.15 -12.73 -6.46
N THR A 248 -9.68 -13.08 -5.28
CA THR A 248 -11.01 -13.67 -5.12
C THR A 248 -12.05 -12.58 -5.28
N LEU A 249 -12.95 -12.74 -6.25
CA LEU A 249 -13.97 -11.76 -6.60
C LEU A 249 -15.38 -12.30 -6.36
N ALA A 250 -16.24 -11.43 -5.86
CA ALA A 250 -17.65 -11.74 -5.59
C ALA A 250 -18.58 -10.69 -6.18
N THR A 251 -19.83 -11.08 -6.38
CA THR A 251 -20.96 -10.18 -6.66
C THR A 251 -21.31 -9.32 -5.44
N PRO A 252 -22.14 -8.27 -5.58
CA PRO A 252 -22.55 -7.42 -4.46
C PRO A 252 -23.16 -8.17 -3.25
N ASP A 253 -23.88 -9.27 -3.49
CA ASP A 253 -24.48 -10.14 -2.48
C ASP A 253 -23.47 -11.13 -1.83
N GLY A 254 -22.19 -11.06 -2.21
CA GLY A 254 -21.12 -11.84 -1.59
C GLY A 254 -20.88 -13.23 -2.20
N LYS A 255 -21.58 -13.58 -3.29
CA LYS A 255 -21.34 -14.85 -3.99
C LYS A 255 -20.01 -14.78 -4.76
N ILE A 256 -19.08 -15.67 -4.43
CA ILE A 256 -17.80 -15.80 -5.13
C ILE A 256 -18.05 -16.25 -6.58
N VAL A 257 -17.52 -15.48 -7.53
CA VAL A 257 -17.57 -15.77 -8.97
C VAL A 257 -16.22 -16.26 -9.47
N VAL A 258 -15.14 -15.70 -8.93
CA VAL A 258 -13.77 -16.03 -9.33
C VAL A 258 -12.95 -16.31 -8.08
N GLN A 259 -12.34 -17.49 -8.00
CA GLN A 259 -11.47 -17.84 -6.89
C GLN A 259 -10.10 -17.17 -7.04
N GLY A 260 -9.55 -16.68 -5.94
CA GLY A 260 -8.21 -16.10 -5.92
C GLY A 260 -7.13 -17.14 -6.12
N THR A 261 -6.02 -16.73 -6.72
CA THR A 261 -4.90 -17.60 -7.11
C THR A 261 -3.57 -16.87 -7.00
N HIS A 262 -2.52 -17.58 -6.57
CA HIS A 262 -1.13 -17.16 -6.72
C HIS A 262 -0.47 -17.82 -7.95
N ASP A 263 -1.24 -18.56 -8.76
CA ASP A 263 -0.85 -19.00 -10.09
C ASP A 263 -1.34 -18.03 -11.15
N LEU A 264 -0.43 -17.15 -11.59
CA LEU A 264 -0.70 -16.12 -12.59
C LEU A 264 -0.98 -16.70 -13.99
N ARG A 265 -0.73 -17.99 -14.24
CA ARG A 265 -1.02 -18.62 -15.55
C ARG A 265 -2.50 -18.90 -15.75
N ARG A 266 -3.24 -19.08 -14.66
CA ARG A 266 -4.63 -19.57 -14.64
C ARG A 266 -5.61 -18.75 -15.48
N ARG A 267 -5.28 -17.50 -15.79
CA ARG A 267 -6.13 -16.58 -16.56
C ARG A 267 -5.43 -16.03 -17.82
N ILE A 268 -4.31 -16.64 -18.21
CA ILE A 268 -3.51 -16.26 -19.38
C ILE A 268 -3.70 -17.30 -20.48
N VAL A 269 -4.12 -16.82 -21.66
CA VAL A 269 -4.24 -17.68 -22.85
C VAL A 269 -3.21 -17.38 -23.93
N TRP A 270 -2.58 -16.21 -23.92
CA TRP A 270 -1.51 -15.85 -24.85
C TRP A 270 -0.21 -15.62 -24.10
N ASP A 271 0.86 -16.22 -24.59
CA ASP A 271 2.20 -15.72 -24.35
C ASP A 271 2.48 -14.57 -25.31
N SER A 272 2.47 -13.35 -24.78
CA SER A 272 2.75 -12.13 -25.55
C SER A 272 4.17 -11.61 -25.37
N MET A 273 5.08 -12.36 -24.72
CA MET A 273 6.42 -11.87 -24.35
C MET A 273 7.52 -12.37 -25.28
N HIS A 274 7.23 -13.27 -26.20
CA HIS A 274 8.22 -13.83 -27.13
C HIS A 274 8.11 -13.22 -28.54
N PHE A 275 8.98 -13.68 -29.45
CA PHE A 275 9.04 -13.22 -30.86
C PHE A 275 7.70 -13.25 -31.58
N PHE A 276 6.88 -14.24 -31.23
CA PHE A 276 5.53 -14.42 -31.72
C PHE A 276 4.61 -14.56 -30.51
N ALA A 277 3.38 -14.06 -30.64
CA ALA A 277 2.30 -14.44 -29.76
C ALA A 277 1.93 -15.89 -30.03
N PHE A 278 1.92 -16.73 -29.01
CA PHE A 278 1.41 -18.10 -29.12
C PHE A 278 0.56 -18.43 -27.91
N PRO A 279 -0.37 -19.39 -28.01
CA PRO A 279 -1.19 -19.75 -26.87
C PRO A 279 -0.32 -20.22 -25.71
N LYS A 280 -0.70 -19.87 -24.49
CA LYS A 280 0.09 -20.24 -23.31
C LYS A 280 0.14 -21.77 -23.20
N PRO A 281 1.32 -22.41 -23.32
CA PRO A 281 1.40 -23.85 -23.25
C PRO A 281 1.09 -24.34 -21.84
N LYS A 282 0.68 -25.61 -21.70
CA LYS A 282 0.77 -26.32 -20.42
C LYS A 282 2.24 -26.29 -19.97
N TRP A 283 2.52 -25.57 -18.88
CA TRP A 283 3.88 -25.29 -18.41
C TRP A 283 4.23 -26.15 -17.19
N PRO A 284 5.46 -26.69 -17.13
CA PRO A 284 6.59 -26.47 -18.04
C PRO A 284 6.66 -27.47 -19.19
N ASP A 285 5.71 -28.39 -19.29
CA ASP A 285 5.78 -29.55 -20.19
C ASP A 285 6.15 -29.16 -21.61
N HIS A 286 5.44 -28.25 -22.27
CA HIS A 286 5.64 -28.06 -23.72
C HIS A 286 6.86 -27.21 -24.06
N THR A 287 7.24 -26.24 -23.23
CA THR A 287 8.43 -25.41 -23.50
C THR A 287 9.72 -26.10 -23.08
N GLN A 288 9.74 -26.82 -21.96
CA GLN A 288 10.87 -27.68 -21.64
C GLN A 288 10.99 -28.79 -22.69
N ASN A 289 9.89 -29.42 -23.12
CA ASN A 289 9.93 -30.41 -24.19
C ASN A 289 10.41 -29.82 -25.53
N ALA A 290 10.04 -28.57 -25.86
CA ALA A 290 10.56 -27.87 -27.03
C ALA A 290 12.09 -27.68 -26.95
N VAL A 291 12.60 -27.21 -25.82
CA VAL A 291 14.05 -27.09 -25.56
C VAL A 291 14.74 -28.47 -25.56
N PHE A 292 14.12 -29.50 -24.99
CA PHE A 292 14.63 -30.88 -24.97
C PHE A 292 14.62 -31.55 -26.35
N LYS A 293 13.73 -31.13 -27.27
CA LYS A 293 13.58 -31.65 -28.64
C LYS A 293 14.23 -30.75 -29.71
N GLY A 294 14.97 -29.71 -29.32
CA GLY A 294 15.73 -28.85 -30.24
C GLY A 294 14.92 -27.74 -30.92
N ALA A 295 13.67 -27.50 -30.51
CA ALA A 295 12.92 -26.33 -30.92
C ALA A 295 13.44 -25.09 -30.19
N SER A 296 13.60 -23.99 -30.93
CA SER A 296 14.19 -22.76 -30.41
C SER A 296 13.25 -21.60 -30.67
N GLN A 297 12.67 -21.08 -29.58
CA GLN A 297 11.90 -19.84 -29.59
C GLN A 297 12.75 -18.68 -30.15
N LEU A 298 14.06 -18.68 -29.85
CA LEU A 298 15.05 -17.68 -30.28
C LEU A 298 15.32 -17.64 -31.78
N THR A 299 14.92 -18.67 -32.52
CA THR A 299 15.21 -18.78 -33.96
C THR A 299 13.96 -19.06 -34.79
N GLY A 300 12.78 -19.12 -34.15
CA GLY A 300 11.54 -19.60 -34.79
C GLY A 300 11.59 -21.06 -35.27
N ALA A 301 12.72 -21.76 -35.06
CA ALA A 301 12.96 -23.08 -35.61
C ALA A 301 12.14 -24.13 -34.84
N GLY A 302 11.36 -24.92 -35.58
CA GLY A 302 10.47 -25.94 -35.03
C GLY A 302 9.15 -25.41 -34.45
N LEU A 303 8.91 -24.09 -34.34
CA LEU A 303 7.62 -23.57 -33.86
C LEU A 303 6.51 -23.72 -34.92
N LEU A 304 6.82 -23.45 -36.19
CA LEU A 304 5.86 -23.60 -37.30
C LEU A 304 5.77 -25.05 -37.83
N GLU A 305 6.85 -25.82 -37.67
CA GLU A 305 6.97 -27.19 -38.22
C GLU A 305 6.54 -28.27 -37.20
N ASN A 306 6.80 -28.09 -35.91
CA ASN A 306 6.33 -28.99 -34.86
C ASN A 306 5.11 -28.39 -34.16
N ARG A 307 3.91 -28.85 -34.55
CA ARG A 307 2.59 -28.42 -34.04
C ARG A 307 2.37 -28.54 -32.52
N VAL A 308 3.37 -28.99 -31.77
CA VAL A 308 3.32 -29.27 -30.31
C VAL A 308 3.14 -28.00 -29.46
N ALA A 309 3.48 -26.82 -29.99
CA ALA A 309 3.28 -25.53 -29.32
C ALA A 309 1.91 -24.86 -29.62
N PHE A 310 1.12 -25.42 -30.54
CA PHE A 310 -0.20 -24.91 -30.93
C PHE A 310 -1.35 -25.84 -30.51
N GLU A 311 -1.08 -26.78 -29.62
CA GLU A 311 -2.12 -27.63 -29.04
C GLU A 311 -3.05 -26.77 -28.16
N GLY A 312 -4.36 -26.87 -28.37
CA GLY A 312 -5.36 -26.21 -27.51
C GLY A 312 -6.09 -25.00 -28.09
N TYR A 313 -5.89 -24.67 -29.38
CA TYR A 313 -6.78 -23.74 -30.08
C TYR A 313 -6.86 -24.02 -31.59
N LYS A 314 -7.88 -23.45 -32.23
CA LYS A 314 -8.03 -23.43 -33.69
C LYS A 314 -8.50 -22.05 -34.13
N ILE A 315 -7.87 -21.52 -35.18
CA ILE A 315 -8.38 -20.35 -35.89
C ILE A 315 -9.52 -20.82 -36.78
N VAL A 316 -10.71 -20.28 -36.57
CA VAL A 316 -11.90 -20.53 -37.38
C VAL A 316 -12.25 -19.27 -38.18
N SER A 317 -12.77 -19.46 -39.39
CA SER A 317 -13.26 -18.35 -40.19
C SER A 317 -14.44 -17.71 -39.46
N GLY A 318 -14.32 -16.43 -39.08
CA GLY A 318 -15.42 -15.69 -38.48
C GLY A 318 -16.66 -15.71 -39.39
N ALA A 319 -17.84 -15.57 -38.79
CA ALA A 319 -19.10 -15.53 -39.54
C ALA A 319 -19.07 -14.40 -40.58
N LYS A 320 -19.34 -14.72 -41.86
CA LYS A 320 -19.54 -13.70 -42.90
C LYS A 320 -20.74 -12.85 -42.51
N ARG A 321 -20.51 -11.57 -42.21
CA ARG A 321 -21.55 -10.65 -41.72
C ARG A 321 -22.55 -10.18 -42.78
N GLY A 322 -22.51 -10.73 -43.99
CA GLY A 322 -23.34 -10.28 -45.12
C GLY A 322 -23.07 -8.83 -45.58
N LEU A 323 -22.03 -8.21 -45.04
CA LEU A 323 -21.55 -6.86 -45.33
C LEU A 323 -20.12 -6.97 -45.88
N GLU A 324 -19.71 -6.01 -46.71
CA GLU A 324 -18.32 -5.86 -47.16
C GLU A 324 -17.42 -5.33 -46.01
N LEU A 325 -17.32 -6.11 -44.94
CA LEU A 325 -16.45 -5.85 -43.82
C LEU A 325 -15.35 -6.93 -43.76
N PRO A 326 -14.13 -6.59 -43.31
CA PRO A 326 -13.10 -7.58 -43.05
C PRO A 326 -13.60 -8.63 -42.05
N ASN A 327 -13.48 -9.91 -42.39
CA ASN A 327 -13.76 -10.98 -41.45
C ASN A 327 -12.63 -11.03 -40.42
N LEU A 328 -12.95 -10.80 -39.15
CA LEU A 328 -11.99 -11.02 -38.07
C LEU A 328 -11.83 -12.53 -37.85
N PRO A 329 -10.59 -13.03 -37.67
CA PRO A 329 -10.39 -14.41 -37.24
C PRO A 329 -11.03 -14.60 -35.86
N VAL A 330 -11.69 -15.74 -35.68
CA VAL A 330 -12.19 -16.16 -34.36
C VAL A 330 -11.34 -17.32 -33.89
N ILE A 331 -11.03 -17.37 -32.60
CA ILE A 331 -10.28 -18.46 -32.01
C ILE A 331 -11.18 -19.30 -31.13
N GLU A 332 -11.20 -20.60 -31.40
CA GLU A 332 -11.77 -21.59 -30.51
C GLU A 332 -10.66 -22.18 -29.63
N TYR A 333 -10.81 -22.08 -28.32
CA TYR A 333 -9.90 -22.69 -27.34
C TYR A 333 -10.43 -24.05 -26.87
N TYR A 334 -9.51 -24.97 -26.57
CA TYR A 334 -9.78 -26.32 -26.06
C TYR A 334 -8.89 -26.64 -24.85
N GLY A 335 -9.30 -27.60 -24.03
CA GLY A 335 -8.57 -27.99 -22.82
C GLY A 335 -8.41 -26.84 -21.82
N GLU A 336 -7.28 -26.79 -21.13
CA GLU A 336 -6.93 -25.79 -20.11
C GLU A 336 -7.04 -24.33 -20.61
N LEU A 337 -6.69 -24.07 -21.88
CA LEU A 337 -6.81 -22.73 -22.47
C LEU A 337 -8.25 -22.23 -22.55
N LYS A 338 -9.21 -23.15 -22.75
CA LYS A 338 -10.64 -22.81 -22.71
C LYS A 338 -11.04 -22.40 -21.29
N GLU A 339 -10.57 -23.13 -20.28
CA GLU A 339 -10.84 -22.83 -18.88
C GLU A 339 -10.24 -21.48 -18.48
N HIS A 340 -8.98 -21.21 -18.87
CA HIS A 340 -8.33 -19.91 -18.64
C HIS A 340 -9.09 -18.76 -19.28
N ARG A 341 -9.56 -18.93 -20.52
CA ARG A 341 -10.38 -17.91 -21.20
C ARG A 341 -11.68 -17.66 -20.45
N GLU A 342 -12.41 -18.71 -20.10
CA GLU A 342 -13.69 -18.58 -19.42
C GLU A 342 -13.55 -17.99 -18.01
N GLU A 343 -12.47 -18.30 -17.29
CA GLU A 343 -12.17 -17.68 -15.99
C GLU A 343 -11.89 -16.17 -16.15
N MET A 344 -11.11 -15.76 -17.14
CA MET A 344 -10.91 -14.33 -17.43
C MET A 344 -12.22 -13.65 -17.86
N LYS A 345 -13.04 -14.30 -18.71
CA LYS A 345 -14.37 -13.78 -19.07
C LYS A 345 -15.28 -13.62 -17.85
N ALA A 346 -15.19 -14.52 -16.87
CA ALA A 346 -15.97 -14.43 -15.64
C ALA A 346 -15.62 -13.17 -14.83
N VAL A 347 -14.34 -12.76 -14.81
CA VAL A 347 -13.94 -11.46 -14.24
C VAL A 347 -14.65 -10.32 -14.96
N CYS A 348 -14.59 -10.27 -16.29
CA CYS A 348 -15.19 -9.18 -17.07
C CYS A 348 -16.72 -9.10 -16.92
N LYS A 349 -17.38 -10.27 -16.82
CA LYS A 349 -18.85 -10.40 -16.69
C LYS A 349 -19.40 -9.90 -15.35
N LEU A 350 -18.54 -9.59 -14.37
CA LEU A 350 -18.97 -8.92 -13.14
C LEU A 350 -19.40 -7.46 -13.38
N CYS A 351 -18.88 -6.80 -14.43
CA CYS A 351 -19.19 -5.40 -14.77
C CYS A 351 -19.79 -5.21 -16.16
N HIS A 352 -19.47 -6.10 -17.12
CA HIS A 352 -19.84 -5.95 -18.53
C HIS A 352 -20.83 -7.02 -18.98
N SER A 353 -21.65 -6.67 -19.98
CA SER A 353 -22.55 -7.64 -20.60
C SER A 353 -21.75 -8.76 -21.30
N PRO A 354 -22.27 -10.00 -21.34
CA PRO A 354 -21.60 -11.11 -22.02
C PRO A 354 -21.23 -10.80 -23.48
N GLN A 355 -22.11 -10.11 -24.20
CA GLN A 355 -21.87 -9.73 -25.60
C GLN A 355 -20.67 -8.78 -25.74
N TRP A 356 -20.54 -7.80 -24.85
CA TRP A 356 -19.39 -6.89 -24.87
C TRP A 356 -18.09 -7.66 -24.61
N VAL A 357 -18.11 -8.58 -23.63
CA VAL A 357 -16.95 -9.39 -23.26
C VAL A 357 -16.51 -10.31 -24.41
N ASP A 358 -17.46 -10.96 -25.08
CA ASP A 358 -17.14 -11.83 -26.22
C ASP A 358 -16.57 -11.04 -27.40
N ASN A 359 -17.14 -9.86 -27.70
CA ASN A 359 -16.63 -8.98 -28.75
C ASN A 359 -15.23 -8.46 -28.45
N TYR A 360 -14.95 -8.09 -27.20
CA TYR A 360 -13.63 -7.65 -26.77
C TYR A 360 -12.58 -8.71 -27.07
N PHE A 361 -12.85 -9.98 -26.69
CA PHE A 361 -11.87 -11.04 -26.89
C PHE A 361 -11.67 -11.45 -28.35
N ILE A 362 -12.68 -11.28 -29.21
CA ILE A 362 -12.49 -11.44 -30.67
C ILE A 362 -11.46 -10.42 -31.20
N ILE A 363 -11.58 -9.15 -30.79
CA ILE A 363 -10.67 -8.07 -31.23
C ILE A 363 -9.27 -8.30 -30.68
N TYR A 364 -9.18 -8.66 -29.40
CA TYR A 364 -7.92 -8.99 -28.74
C TYR A 364 -7.18 -10.12 -29.47
N ASP A 365 -7.88 -11.23 -29.76
CA ASP A 365 -7.29 -12.38 -30.43
C ASP A 365 -6.87 -12.07 -31.86
N ALA A 366 -7.67 -11.30 -32.60
CA ALA A 366 -7.31 -10.84 -33.94
C ALA A 366 -6.02 -10.00 -33.94
N ASN A 367 -5.84 -9.10 -32.98
CA ASN A 367 -4.62 -8.30 -32.87
C ASN A 367 -3.36 -9.13 -32.63
N GLN A 368 -3.45 -10.23 -31.86
CA GLN A 368 -2.32 -11.14 -31.68
C GLN A 368 -1.89 -11.77 -33.01
N ILE A 369 -2.87 -12.09 -33.87
CA ILE A 369 -2.62 -12.65 -35.20
C ILE A 369 -2.03 -11.58 -36.14
N ASP A 370 -2.55 -10.36 -36.14
CA ASP A 370 -2.03 -9.25 -36.96
C ASP A 370 -0.57 -8.94 -36.63
N TYR A 371 -0.24 -8.91 -35.34
CA TYR A 371 1.13 -8.81 -34.89
C TYR A 371 1.99 -9.97 -35.43
N ASN A 372 1.53 -11.22 -35.28
CA ASN A 372 2.29 -12.40 -35.71
C ASN A 372 2.58 -12.40 -37.21
N ILE A 373 1.63 -11.98 -38.04
CA ILE A 373 1.81 -11.86 -39.49
C ILE A 373 2.92 -10.85 -39.78
N THR A 374 2.87 -9.69 -39.13
CA THR A 374 3.86 -8.61 -39.26
C THR A 374 5.25 -9.08 -38.82
N ALA A 375 5.34 -9.70 -37.64
CA ALA A 375 6.59 -10.22 -37.10
C ALA A 375 7.17 -11.33 -37.99
N ASN A 376 6.32 -12.21 -38.55
CA ASN A 376 6.79 -13.27 -39.43
C ASN A 376 7.35 -12.68 -40.72
N PHE A 377 6.70 -11.66 -41.30
CA PHE A 377 7.23 -10.95 -42.46
C PHE A 377 8.63 -10.37 -42.17
N ALA A 378 8.79 -9.65 -41.05
CA ALA A 378 10.08 -9.10 -40.63
C ALA A 378 11.15 -10.19 -40.47
N PHE A 379 10.80 -11.30 -39.81
CA PHE A 379 11.74 -12.39 -39.59
C PHE A 379 12.16 -13.09 -40.90
N GLN A 380 11.24 -13.31 -41.83
CA GLN A 380 11.60 -13.86 -43.15
C GLN A 380 12.52 -12.91 -43.91
N LEU A 381 12.27 -11.59 -43.85
CA LEU A 381 13.13 -10.58 -44.45
C LEU A 381 14.56 -10.65 -43.89
N LEU A 382 14.72 -10.79 -42.57
CA LEU A 382 16.03 -11.01 -41.95
C LEU A 382 16.70 -12.30 -42.44
N LYS A 383 15.96 -13.40 -42.53
CA LYS A 383 16.48 -14.66 -43.05
C LYS A 383 16.98 -14.55 -44.49
N TYR A 384 16.29 -13.77 -45.33
CA TYR A 384 16.76 -13.48 -46.68
C TYR A 384 18.03 -12.64 -46.68
N ALA A 385 18.16 -11.66 -45.77
CA ALA A 385 19.38 -10.89 -45.62
C ALA A 385 20.59 -11.78 -45.26
N TRP A 386 20.43 -12.69 -44.30
CA TRP A 386 21.45 -13.69 -43.98
C TRP A 386 21.80 -14.58 -45.17
N LYS A 387 20.79 -15.06 -45.91
CA LYS A 387 21.01 -15.92 -47.09
C LYS A 387 21.81 -15.21 -48.19
N LEU A 388 21.60 -13.91 -48.36
CA LEU A 388 22.29 -13.09 -49.35
C LEU A 388 23.66 -12.59 -48.88
N GLY A 389 24.06 -12.89 -47.64
CA GLY A 389 25.31 -12.38 -47.05
C GLY A 389 25.28 -10.89 -46.75
N ILE A 390 24.09 -10.27 -46.66
CA ILE A 390 23.92 -8.88 -46.21
C ILE A 390 24.27 -8.75 -44.73
N HIS A 391 23.99 -9.80 -43.95
CA HIS A 391 24.28 -9.93 -42.52
C HIS A 391 24.84 -11.33 -42.21
N ASP A 392 25.67 -11.47 -41.17
CA ASP A 392 26.24 -12.73 -40.67
C ASP A 392 25.47 -13.24 -39.43
N PRO A 393 24.72 -14.36 -39.54
CA PRO A 393 23.91 -14.87 -38.43
C PRO A 393 24.72 -15.46 -37.24
N LYS A 394 26.06 -15.44 -37.28
CA LYS A 394 26.93 -16.02 -36.23
C LYS A 394 26.88 -15.25 -34.92
N ASN A 395 27.02 -13.92 -34.98
CA ASN A 395 26.78 -13.03 -33.85
C ASN A 395 25.43 -12.38 -34.11
N LYS A 396 24.51 -12.44 -33.15
CA LYS A 396 23.16 -11.91 -33.36
C LYS A 396 22.99 -10.65 -32.56
N ILE A 397 22.25 -9.68 -33.10
CA ILE A 397 21.98 -8.38 -32.48
C ILE A 397 23.26 -7.57 -32.35
N ASP A 398 24.05 -7.58 -33.41
CA ASP A 398 25.15 -6.64 -33.65
C ASP A 398 24.97 -5.88 -34.96
N GLU A 399 24.15 -6.41 -35.88
CA GLU A 399 23.87 -5.77 -37.16
C GLU A 399 22.48 -5.14 -37.26
N PHE A 400 22.35 -4.18 -38.18
CA PHE A 400 21.20 -3.29 -38.27
C PHE A 400 19.84 -4.01 -38.33
N MET A 401 19.64 -4.94 -39.28
CA MET A 401 18.34 -5.60 -39.42
C MET A 401 18.03 -6.53 -38.25
N GLU A 402 19.05 -7.06 -37.57
CA GLU A 402 18.88 -7.89 -36.38
C GLU A 402 18.44 -7.07 -35.17
N ILE A 403 18.98 -5.86 -35.03
CA ILE A 403 18.56 -4.88 -34.03
C ILE A 403 17.14 -4.38 -34.32
N MET A 404 16.80 -4.10 -35.58
CA MET A 404 15.42 -3.75 -35.96
C MET A 404 14.45 -4.88 -35.66
N TRP A 405 14.83 -6.13 -35.98
CA TRP A 405 14.06 -7.30 -35.60
C TRP A 405 13.87 -7.37 -34.09
N TYR A 406 14.92 -7.19 -33.30
CA TYR A 406 14.85 -7.13 -31.84
C TYR A 406 13.81 -6.12 -31.33
N TYR A 407 13.82 -4.88 -31.84
CA TYR A 407 12.83 -3.87 -31.45
C TYR A 407 11.40 -4.24 -31.87
N ILE A 408 11.22 -4.77 -33.09
CA ILE A 408 9.91 -5.20 -33.61
C ILE A 408 9.23 -6.19 -32.65
N TRP A 409 9.96 -7.13 -32.06
CA TRP A 409 9.32 -8.17 -31.24
C TRP A 409 9.44 -7.95 -29.73
N HIS A 410 10.57 -7.44 -29.25
CA HIS A 410 10.85 -7.31 -27.82
C HIS A 410 10.31 -6.01 -27.24
N HIS A 411 10.27 -4.93 -28.03
CA HIS A 411 9.77 -3.63 -27.56
C HIS A 411 8.37 -3.41 -28.15
N ASP A 412 8.32 -2.92 -29.39
CA ASP A 412 7.15 -2.36 -30.05
C ASP A 412 6.02 -3.39 -30.20
N GLY A 413 6.38 -4.61 -30.57
CA GLY A 413 5.43 -5.72 -30.63
C GLY A 413 4.80 -6.06 -29.28
N ARG A 414 5.58 -6.06 -28.20
CA ARG A 414 5.04 -6.32 -26.85
C ARG A 414 4.12 -5.18 -26.42
N ARG A 415 4.46 -3.92 -26.74
CA ARG A 415 3.60 -2.75 -26.51
C ARG A 415 2.28 -2.87 -27.27
N TRP A 416 2.32 -3.22 -28.56
CA TRP A 416 1.13 -3.48 -29.37
C TRP A 416 0.23 -4.55 -28.71
N ARG A 417 0.79 -5.72 -28.39
CA ARG A 417 0.02 -6.84 -27.80
C ARG A 417 -0.52 -6.53 -26.41
N ALA A 418 0.25 -5.83 -25.57
CA ALA A 418 -0.16 -5.43 -24.23
C ALA A 418 -1.22 -4.33 -24.25
N GLY A 419 -1.06 -3.33 -25.13
CA GLY A 419 -2.01 -2.24 -25.35
C GLY A 419 -3.41 -2.78 -25.59
N VAL A 420 -3.57 -3.70 -26.55
CA VAL A 420 -4.89 -4.27 -26.85
C VAL A 420 -5.40 -5.16 -25.70
N ALA A 421 -4.51 -5.83 -24.96
CA ALA A 421 -4.89 -6.75 -23.89
C ALA A 421 -5.52 -6.05 -22.68
N MET A 422 -5.17 -4.78 -22.47
CA MET A 422 -5.55 -3.99 -21.29
C MET A 422 -6.24 -2.67 -21.67
N MET A 423 -6.73 -2.57 -22.91
CA MET A 423 -7.47 -1.41 -23.44
C MET A 423 -6.71 -0.09 -23.38
N GLY A 424 -5.41 -0.14 -23.68
CA GLY A 424 -4.60 1.04 -23.94
C GLY A 424 -4.52 1.35 -25.44
N PRO A 425 -5.27 2.35 -25.95
CA PRO A 425 -5.27 2.67 -27.37
C PRO A 425 -3.97 3.30 -27.87
N ASP A 426 -3.26 4.10 -27.06
CA ASP A 426 -2.04 4.79 -27.47
C ASP A 426 -0.87 3.81 -27.55
N TYR A 427 -0.80 2.92 -26.54
CA TYR A 427 0.14 1.80 -26.54
C TYR A 427 -0.12 0.78 -27.64
N THR A 428 -1.37 0.61 -28.05
CA THR A 428 -1.71 -0.22 -29.21
C THR A 428 -1.28 0.46 -30.50
N HIS A 429 -1.61 1.74 -30.67
CA HIS A 429 -1.46 2.42 -31.94
C HIS A 429 -0.07 3.05 -32.13
N TRP A 430 0.23 4.14 -31.42
CA TRP A 430 1.43 4.94 -31.64
C TRP A 430 2.69 4.23 -31.16
N LEU A 431 2.66 3.75 -29.92
CA LEU A 431 3.81 3.07 -29.31
C LEU A 431 3.89 1.59 -29.68
N GLY A 432 2.87 1.06 -30.35
CA GLY A 432 2.76 -0.32 -30.78
C GLY A 432 2.87 -0.46 -32.30
N ILE A 433 1.73 -0.39 -32.99
CA ILE A 433 1.61 -0.61 -34.44
C ILE A 433 2.52 0.33 -35.25
N VAL A 434 2.50 1.64 -34.96
CA VAL A 434 3.25 2.63 -35.74
C VAL A 434 4.75 2.41 -35.57
N ASP A 435 5.24 2.30 -34.34
CA ASP A 435 6.65 1.98 -34.05
C ASP A 435 7.07 0.66 -34.74
N THR A 436 6.24 -0.40 -34.62
CA THR A 436 6.54 -1.71 -35.20
C THR A 436 6.59 -1.66 -36.74
N VAL A 437 5.55 -1.11 -37.38
CA VAL A 437 5.31 -1.23 -38.82
C VAL A 437 5.98 -0.09 -39.59
N MET A 438 5.69 1.16 -39.21
CA MET A 438 6.16 2.31 -39.96
C MET A 438 7.63 2.60 -39.67
N ASP A 439 8.04 2.52 -38.40
CA ASP A 439 9.41 2.83 -38.02
C ASP A 439 10.35 1.64 -38.21
N LYS A 440 10.27 0.59 -37.39
CA LYS A 440 11.28 -0.48 -37.41
C LYS A 440 11.19 -1.36 -38.66
N LEU A 441 10.00 -1.84 -39.00
CA LEU A 441 9.84 -2.66 -40.21
C LEU A 441 10.09 -1.84 -41.48
N GLY A 442 9.59 -0.61 -41.56
CA GLY A 442 9.85 0.30 -42.67
C GLY A 442 11.35 0.55 -42.90
N ARG A 443 12.11 0.81 -41.84
CA ARG A 443 13.58 0.91 -41.89
C ARG A 443 14.24 -0.38 -42.35
N MET A 444 13.80 -1.51 -41.81
CA MET A 444 14.33 -2.83 -42.15
C MET A 444 14.13 -3.17 -43.64
N ILE A 445 12.95 -2.88 -44.19
CA ILE A 445 12.65 -3.03 -45.63
C ILE A 445 13.54 -2.09 -46.46
N SER A 446 13.59 -0.82 -46.10
CA SER A 446 14.36 0.19 -46.84
C SER A 446 15.85 -0.16 -46.90
N TYR A 447 16.41 -0.60 -45.77
CA TYR A 447 17.78 -1.06 -45.67
C TYR A 447 18.02 -2.32 -46.54
N TYR A 448 17.14 -3.32 -46.42
CA TYR A 448 17.25 -4.54 -47.24
C TYR A 448 17.23 -4.24 -48.74
N GLU A 449 16.30 -3.39 -49.20
CA GLU A 449 16.22 -3.01 -50.61
C GLU A 449 17.47 -2.28 -51.09
N LEU A 450 18.04 -1.40 -50.26
CA LEU A 450 19.28 -0.69 -50.57
C LEU A 450 20.44 -1.68 -50.70
N MET A 451 20.60 -2.59 -49.75
CA MET A 451 21.66 -3.60 -49.77
C MET A 451 21.54 -4.54 -50.96
N VAL A 452 20.32 -4.97 -51.32
CA VAL A 452 20.09 -5.76 -52.54
C VAL A 452 20.47 -4.98 -53.80
N LYS A 453 20.21 -3.66 -53.86
CA LYS A 453 20.63 -2.82 -54.99
C LYS A 453 22.16 -2.71 -55.06
N ILE A 454 22.84 -2.57 -53.92
CA ILE A 454 24.31 -2.53 -53.83
C ILE A 454 24.89 -3.86 -54.33
N LEU A 455 24.45 -4.99 -53.80
CA LEU A 455 24.92 -6.32 -54.23
C LEU A 455 24.76 -6.55 -55.74
N LYS A 456 23.62 -6.11 -56.33
CA LYS A 456 23.40 -6.18 -57.78
C LYS A 456 24.34 -5.28 -58.58
N ILE A 457 24.75 -4.14 -58.04
CA ILE A 457 25.72 -3.25 -58.68
C ILE A 457 27.11 -3.86 -58.59
N GLU A 458 27.51 -4.38 -57.43
CA GLU A 458 28.79 -5.07 -57.23
C GLU A 458 28.92 -6.27 -58.17
N GLU A 459 27.87 -7.10 -58.29
CA GLU A 459 27.85 -8.22 -59.23
C GLU A 459 28.04 -7.75 -60.68
N LYS A 460 27.39 -6.64 -61.07
CA LYS A 460 27.58 -6.04 -62.40
C LYS A 460 28.99 -5.52 -62.59
N VAL A 461 29.54 -4.79 -61.62
CA VAL A 461 30.91 -4.26 -61.67
C VAL A 461 31.92 -5.41 -61.77
N ALA A 462 31.75 -6.48 -60.99
CA ALA A 462 32.60 -7.66 -61.05
C ALA A 462 32.53 -8.37 -62.41
N LYS A 463 31.32 -8.53 -62.99
CA LYS A 463 31.15 -9.10 -64.35
C LYS A 463 31.80 -8.22 -65.43
N LEU A 464 31.68 -6.90 -65.31
CA LEU A 464 32.30 -5.94 -66.24
C LEU A 464 33.82 -5.91 -66.12
N ALA A 465 34.36 -6.06 -64.90
CA ALA A 465 35.78 -6.19 -64.65
C ALA A 465 36.35 -7.51 -65.20
N ALA A 466 35.54 -8.58 -65.27
CA ALA A 466 35.93 -9.88 -65.78
C ALA A 466 35.84 -10.04 -67.31
N GLY A 467 35.34 -9.05 -68.07
CA GLY A 467 35.27 -9.13 -69.53
C GLY A 467 34.71 -7.89 -70.24
N GLY A 468 35.62 -7.14 -70.88
CA GLY A 468 35.43 -6.40 -72.13
C GLY A 468 34.21 -5.46 -72.27
N VAL A 469 34.13 -4.40 -71.45
CA VAL A 469 33.16 -3.32 -71.67
C VAL A 469 33.86 -1.96 -71.74
N SER A 470 33.31 -1.06 -72.57
CA SER A 470 33.86 0.27 -72.80
C SER A 470 33.97 1.08 -71.50
N ALA A 471 35.04 1.87 -71.39
CA ALA A 471 35.30 2.74 -70.24
C ALA A 471 34.11 3.65 -69.85
N ALA A 472 33.22 3.95 -70.81
CA ALA A 472 32.03 4.77 -70.60
C ALA A 472 30.97 4.11 -69.71
N GLU A 473 30.74 2.79 -69.85
CA GLU A 473 29.78 2.07 -69.01
C GLU A 473 30.31 1.82 -67.60
N LEU A 474 31.62 1.54 -67.48
CA LEU A 474 32.30 1.43 -66.18
C LEU A 474 32.21 2.76 -65.40
N ALA A 475 32.48 3.88 -66.07
CA ALA A 475 32.36 5.23 -65.49
C ALA A 475 30.92 5.61 -65.11
N LYS A 476 29.90 5.02 -65.76
CA LYS A 476 28.49 5.25 -65.43
C LYS A 476 28.08 4.47 -64.18
N LEU A 477 28.55 3.24 -64.03
CA LEU A 477 28.31 2.43 -62.83
C LEU A 477 29.07 2.95 -61.62
N GLN A 478 30.34 3.35 -61.78
CA GLN A 478 31.10 3.97 -60.71
C GLN A 478 30.42 5.25 -60.20
N ARG A 479 29.89 6.10 -61.09
CA ARG A 479 29.11 7.28 -60.70
C ARG A 479 27.84 6.94 -59.92
N LYS A 480 27.16 5.85 -60.28
CA LYS A 480 25.97 5.38 -59.54
C LYS A 480 26.34 4.81 -58.17
N LEU A 481 27.45 4.07 -58.07
CA LEU A 481 27.97 3.54 -56.82
C LEU A 481 28.34 4.68 -55.88
N ASN A 482 29.18 5.62 -56.34
CA ASN A 482 29.57 6.80 -55.56
C ASN A 482 28.35 7.64 -55.12
N ALA A 483 27.30 7.75 -55.96
CA ALA A 483 26.08 8.46 -55.59
C ALA A 483 25.24 7.71 -54.52
N LEU A 484 25.25 6.38 -54.55
CA LEU A 484 24.61 5.56 -53.51
C LEU A 484 25.42 5.59 -52.21
N GLU A 485 26.75 5.49 -52.27
CA GLU A 485 27.65 5.66 -51.13
C GLU A 485 27.49 7.06 -50.51
N THR A 486 27.38 8.10 -51.33
CA THR A 486 27.12 9.46 -50.85
C THR A 486 25.74 9.57 -50.18
N ARG A 487 24.71 8.89 -50.71
CA ARG A 487 23.38 8.83 -50.06
C ARG A 487 23.41 8.05 -48.76
N LEU A 488 24.15 6.95 -48.70
CA LEU A 488 24.35 6.15 -47.49
C LEU A 488 25.08 6.98 -46.44
N ALA A 489 26.20 7.62 -46.81
CA ALA A 489 26.94 8.53 -45.94
C ALA A 489 26.10 9.72 -45.48
N ALA A 490 25.21 10.26 -46.34
CA ALA A 490 24.27 11.31 -45.94
C ALA A 490 23.22 10.79 -44.95
N MET A 491 22.68 9.59 -45.15
CA MET A 491 21.77 8.95 -44.18
C MET A 491 22.48 8.66 -42.86
N GLU A 492 23.72 8.17 -42.89
CA GLU A 492 24.58 7.96 -41.72
C GLU A 492 24.91 9.28 -41.02
N ALA A 493 25.20 10.35 -41.76
CA ALA A 493 25.43 11.70 -41.22
C ALA A 493 24.17 12.37 -40.68
N THR A 494 22.98 11.89 -41.07
CA THR A 494 21.71 12.35 -40.47
C THR A 494 21.62 11.90 -39.01
N VAL A 495 22.27 10.79 -38.63
CA VAL A 495 22.28 10.28 -37.24
C VAL A 495 23.02 11.22 -36.28
N PRO A 496 24.25 11.72 -36.57
CA PRO A 496 24.89 12.78 -35.80
C PRO A 496 24.08 14.08 -35.71
N ALA A 497 23.43 14.50 -36.80
CA ALA A 497 22.61 15.72 -36.80
C ALA A 497 21.36 15.58 -35.91
N LEU A 498 20.70 14.42 -35.96
CA LEU A 498 19.62 14.06 -35.06
C LEU A 498 20.11 13.92 -33.61
N LYS A 499 21.30 13.37 -33.39
CA LYS A 499 21.92 13.27 -32.06
C LYS A 499 22.20 14.64 -31.46
N SER A 500 22.77 15.57 -32.23
CA SER A 500 22.98 16.94 -31.79
C SER A 500 21.65 17.67 -31.51
N SER A 501 20.63 17.40 -32.32
CA SER A 501 19.27 17.93 -32.08
C SER A 501 18.65 17.35 -30.80
N LEU A 502 18.89 16.07 -30.52
CA LEU A 502 18.45 15.38 -29.31
C LEU A 502 19.18 15.90 -28.07
N GLU A 503 20.50 16.07 -28.13
CA GLU A 503 21.30 16.66 -27.04
C GLU A 503 20.82 18.08 -26.68
N ASN A 504 20.46 18.88 -27.69
CA ASN A 504 19.87 20.21 -27.48
C ASN A 504 18.47 20.13 -26.84
N LEU A 505 17.65 19.16 -27.24
CA LEU A 505 16.34 18.92 -26.62
C LEU A 505 16.46 18.42 -25.17
N GLU A 506 17.40 17.52 -24.89
CA GLU A 506 17.71 17.04 -23.55
C GLU A 506 18.16 18.19 -22.65
N SER A 507 19.04 19.06 -23.14
CA SER A 507 19.46 20.26 -22.39
C SER A 507 18.28 21.19 -22.06
N LYS A 508 17.36 21.40 -23.00
CA LYS A 508 16.14 22.20 -22.75
C LYS A 508 15.19 21.51 -21.78
N TYR A 509 15.09 20.19 -21.85
CA TYR A 509 14.29 19.41 -20.91
C TYR A 509 14.86 19.50 -19.49
N ASP A 510 16.18 19.39 -19.32
CA ASP A 510 16.83 19.54 -18.02
C ASP A 510 16.63 20.94 -17.42
N GLU A 511 16.67 21.99 -18.26
CA GLU A 511 16.37 23.35 -17.84
C GLU A 511 14.92 23.48 -17.36
N LEU A 512 13.97 22.89 -18.10
CA LEU A 512 12.56 22.89 -17.74
C LEU A 512 12.30 22.08 -16.46
N ALA A 513 12.94 20.93 -16.31
CA ALA A 513 12.86 20.09 -15.11
C ALA A 513 13.44 20.81 -13.88
N ALA A 514 14.52 21.58 -14.04
CA ALA A 514 15.06 22.42 -12.97
C ALA A 514 14.07 23.50 -12.54
N LYS A 515 13.45 24.19 -13.50
CA LYS A 515 12.39 25.19 -13.21
C LYS A 515 11.19 24.57 -12.51
N LEU A 516 10.79 23.35 -12.90
CA LEU A 516 9.68 22.64 -12.26
C LEU A 516 9.99 22.28 -10.80
N ARG A 517 11.22 21.83 -10.50
CA ARG A 517 11.65 21.56 -9.12
C ARG A 517 11.61 22.81 -8.23
N ASP A 518 11.97 23.97 -8.78
CA ASP A 518 11.91 25.24 -8.06
C ASP A 518 10.47 25.67 -7.73
N VAL A 519 9.55 25.46 -8.69
CA VAL A 519 8.12 25.66 -8.48
C VAL A 519 7.58 24.71 -7.42
N GLU A 520 7.95 23.43 -7.48
CA GLU A 520 7.54 22.40 -6.52
C GLU A 520 8.04 22.73 -5.10
N TYR A 521 9.30 23.13 -4.97
CA TYR A 521 9.87 23.59 -3.70
C TYR A 521 9.11 24.80 -3.13
N THR A 522 8.79 25.77 -3.99
CA THR A 522 8.03 26.96 -3.60
C THR A 522 6.61 26.59 -3.16
N ALA A 523 5.94 25.71 -3.89
CA ALA A 523 4.60 25.23 -3.58
C ALA A 523 4.58 24.45 -2.25
N ASN A 524 5.53 23.53 -2.04
CA ASN A 524 5.66 22.77 -0.79
C ASN A 524 5.90 23.69 0.41
N THR A 525 6.75 24.72 0.24
CA THR A 525 6.97 25.72 1.29
C THR A 525 5.69 26.50 1.61
N ALA A 526 4.89 26.84 0.60
CA ALA A 526 3.61 27.52 0.79
C ALA A 526 2.59 26.63 1.51
N VAL A 527 2.51 25.35 1.14
CA VAL A 527 1.65 24.35 1.81
C VAL A 527 2.03 24.20 3.27
N GLN A 528 3.32 24.04 3.59
CA GLN A 528 3.79 23.96 4.98
C GLN A 528 3.42 25.21 5.80
N LYS A 529 3.55 26.40 5.22
CA LYS A 529 3.13 27.65 5.87
C LYS A 529 1.61 27.67 6.12
N ALA A 530 0.82 27.17 5.18
CA ALA A 530 -0.63 27.06 5.32
C ALA A 530 -1.03 26.07 6.42
N ASP A 531 -0.36 24.92 6.52
CA ASP A 531 -0.62 23.93 7.57
C ASP A 531 -0.27 24.46 8.97
N VAL A 532 0.85 25.18 9.10
CA VAL A 532 1.21 25.86 10.35
C VAL A 532 0.16 26.90 10.73
N ALA A 533 -0.35 27.67 9.76
CA ALA A 533 -1.43 28.62 10.01
C ALA A 533 -2.73 27.92 10.43
N ARG A 534 -3.07 26.79 9.81
CA ARG A 534 -4.25 25.98 10.14
C ARG A 534 -4.16 25.38 11.54
N SER A 535 -2.99 24.87 11.93
CA SER A 535 -2.73 24.37 13.28
C SER A 535 -2.88 25.49 14.34
N LYS A 536 -2.34 26.68 14.06
CA LYS A 536 -2.55 27.86 14.92
C LYS A 536 -4.02 28.25 15.05
N ALA A 537 -4.78 28.23 13.94
CA ALA A 537 -6.21 28.50 13.96
C ALA A 537 -6.97 27.46 14.84
N GLY A 538 -6.64 26.18 14.72
CA GLY A 538 -7.22 25.14 15.57
C GLY A 538 -6.91 25.31 17.07
N MET A 539 -5.69 25.74 17.42
CA MET A 539 -5.34 26.08 18.81
C MET A 539 -6.16 27.27 19.34
N VAL A 540 -6.44 28.27 18.49
CA VAL A 540 -7.30 29.39 18.84
C VAL A 540 -8.74 28.93 19.05
N GLU A 541 -9.29 28.12 18.15
CA GLU A 541 -10.64 27.55 18.28
C GLU A 541 -10.79 26.73 19.58
N ALA A 542 -9.83 25.86 19.90
CA ALA A 542 -9.84 25.09 21.13
C ALA A 542 -9.76 25.98 22.40
N SER A 543 -9.02 27.09 22.32
CA SER A 543 -8.94 28.08 23.40
C SER A 543 -10.26 28.82 23.58
N VAL A 544 -10.93 29.19 22.48
CA VAL A 544 -12.25 29.81 22.48
C VAL A 544 -13.30 28.85 23.06
N GLU A 545 -13.29 27.57 22.69
CA GLU A 545 -14.21 26.57 23.24
C GLU A 545 -14.01 26.41 24.76
N ARG A 546 -12.75 26.37 25.22
CA ARG A 546 -12.41 26.28 26.64
C ARG A 546 -12.91 27.50 27.41
N LEU A 547 -12.68 28.70 26.89
CA LEU A 547 -13.20 29.95 27.47
C LEU A 547 -14.73 29.94 27.50
N GLY A 548 -15.38 29.45 26.45
CA GLY A 548 -16.83 29.27 26.41
C GLY A 548 -17.35 28.37 27.54
N LYS A 549 -16.68 27.23 27.80
CA LYS A 549 -17.02 26.33 28.92
C LYS A 549 -16.82 27.00 30.28
N GLN A 550 -15.73 27.74 30.47
CA GLN A 550 -15.48 28.49 31.71
C GLN A 550 -16.54 29.56 31.96
N VAL A 551 -16.93 30.30 30.93
CA VAL A 551 -18.01 31.31 31.02
C VAL A 551 -19.34 30.66 31.39
N ALA A 552 -19.67 29.50 30.79
CA ALA A 552 -20.88 28.76 31.12
C ALA A 552 -20.88 28.28 32.59
N GLN A 553 -19.74 27.79 33.09
CA GLN A 553 -19.59 27.40 34.49
C GLN A 553 -19.75 28.59 35.44
N LEU A 554 -19.06 29.71 35.17
CA LEU A 554 -19.17 30.93 35.97
C LEU A 554 -20.62 31.45 36.01
N LYS A 555 -21.35 31.35 34.89
CA LYS A 555 -22.77 31.71 34.85
C LYS A 555 -23.62 30.81 35.77
N SER A 556 -23.33 29.51 35.82
CA SER A 556 -24.02 28.59 36.73
C SER A 556 -23.70 28.88 38.20
N GLU A 557 -22.43 29.14 38.52
CA GLU A 557 -22.00 29.51 39.87
C GLU A 557 -22.65 30.82 40.32
N LEU A 558 -22.71 31.82 39.44
CA LEU A 558 -23.40 33.08 39.69
C LEU A 558 -24.89 32.87 39.98
N ASN A 559 -25.58 32.04 39.20
CA ASN A 559 -26.99 31.72 39.43
C ASN A 559 -27.21 31.07 40.81
N ASN A 560 -26.34 30.14 41.21
CA ASN A 560 -26.39 29.53 42.54
C ASN A 560 -26.19 30.56 43.67
N VAL A 561 -25.28 31.53 43.48
CA VAL A 561 -25.09 32.62 44.45
C VAL A 561 -26.33 33.50 44.53
N VAL A 562 -26.94 33.85 43.40
CA VAL A 562 -28.18 34.63 43.35
C VAL A 562 -29.32 33.90 44.08
N GLU A 563 -29.46 32.59 43.88
CA GLU A 563 -30.46 31.79 44.58
C GLU A 563 -30.23 31.76 46.10
N LYS A 564 -28.97 31.55 46.54
CA LYS A 564 -28.61 31.61 47.96
C LYS A 564 -28.90 32.97 48.57
N LEU A 565 -28.61 34.07 47.85
CA LEU A 565 -28.94 35.42 48.31
C LEU A 565 -30.45 35.63 48.45
N SER A 566 -31.25 35.07 47.53
CA SER A 566 -32.71 35.10 47.62
C SER A 566 -33.20 34.34 48.87
N GLN A 567 -32.69 33.13 49.12
CA GLN A 567 -33.02 32.35 50.31
C GLN A 567 -32.61 33.07 51.61
N LEU A 568 -31.43 33.69 51.63
CA LEU A 568 -30.96 34.47 52.78
C LEU A 568 -31.87 35.67 53.04
N SER A 569 -32.33 36.35 51.98
CA SER A 569 -33.29 37.45 52.08
C SER A 569 -34.61 37.01 52.74
N VAL A 570 -35.17 35.88 52.31
CA VAL A 570 -36.37 35.28 52.91
C VAL A 570 -36.13 34.91 54.38
N ALA A 571 -34.99 34.31 54.70
CA ALA A 571 -34.63 33.98 56.08
C ALA A 571 -34.52 35.23 56.97
N THR A 572 -33.97 36.32 56.42
CA THR A 572 -33.85 37.61 57.12
C THR A 572 -35.21 38.23 57.39
N GLN A 573 -36.12 38.18 56.42
CA GLN A 573 -37.51 38.65 56.58
C GLN A 573 -38.25 37.84 57.64
N LYS A 574 -38.06 36.52 57.66
CA LYS A 574 -38.64 35.65 58.69
C LYS A 574 -38.09 36.00 60.07
N LEU A 575 -36.79 36.17 60.19
CA LEU A 575 -36.14 36.53 61.46
C LEU A 575 -36.63 37.88 62.00
N ASP A 576 -36.82 38.89 61.13
CA ASP A 576 -37.39 40.18 61.49
C ASP A 576 -38.84 40.03 62.01
N LYS A 577 -39.65 39.19 61.35
CA LYS A 577 -41.01 38.88 61.82
C LYS A 577 -40.99 38.18 63.19
N ASP A 578 -40.18 37.14 63.35
CA ASP A 578 -40.05 36.38 64.59
C ASP A 578 -39.57 37.29 65.74
N PHE A 579 -38.63 38.20 65.47
CA PHE A 579 -38.15 39.18 66.43
C PHE A 579 -39.24 40.20 66.84
N LYS A 580 -40.05 40.67 65.90
CA LYS A 580 -41.20 41.54 66.19
C LYS A 580 -42.24 40.83 67.06
N GLU A 581 -42.54 39.56 66.77
CA GLU A 581 -43.44 38.74 67.59
C GLU A 581 -42.87 38.51 68.99
N PHE A 582 -41.59 38.16 69.10
CA PHE A 582 -40.91 37.99 70.39
C PHE A 582 -40.98 39.27 71.22
N LYS A 583 -40.65 40.43 70.63
CA LYS A 583 -40.75 41.74 71.29
C LYS A 583 -42.17 42.03 71.78
N SER A 584 -43.19 41.64 71.02
CA SER A 584 -44.60 41.79 71.42
C SER A 584 -44.93 40.90 72.61
N ARG A 585 -44.49 39.63 72.61
CA ARG A 585 -44.69 38.69 73.72
C ARG A 585 -44.01 39.18 74.99
N VAL A 586 -42.74 39.58 74.91
CA VAL A 586 -42.00 40.14 76.06
C VAL A 586 -42.71 41.37 76.60
N ARG A 587 -43.22 42.28 75.74
CA ARG A 587 -43.98 43.45 76.20
C ARG A 587 -45.26 43.05 76.93
N SER A 588 -45.97 42.06 76.43
CA SER A 588 -47.21 41.53 77.04
C SER A 588 -46.94 40.86 78.40
N GLU A 589 -45.88 40.06 78.50
CA GLU A 589 -45.48 39.43 79.76
C GLU A 589 -45.01 40.49 80.77
N LEU A 590 -44.25 41.50 80.34
CA LEU A 590 -43.82 42.59 81.20
C LEU A 590 -45.01 43.41 81.72
N SER A 591 -46.07 43.61 80.93
CA SER A 591 -47.30 44.27 81.40
C SER A 591 -48.06 43.39 82.40
N SER A 592 -48.18 42.08 82.15
CA SER A 592 -48.79 41.14 83.10
C SER A 592 -48.03 41.13 84.42
N LEU A 593 -46.70 41.05 84.36
CA LEU A 593 -45.86 41.06 85.56
C LEU A 593 -45.98 42.38 86.33
N LYS A 594 -46.13 43.51 85.64
CA LYS A 594 -46.41 44.80 86.29
C LYS A 594 -47.77 44.82 87.01
N GLU A 595 -48.82 44.27 86.39
CA GLU A 595 -50.13 44.12 87.04
C GLU A 595 -50.06 43.20 88.26
N ASP A 596 -49.33 42.09 88.15
CA ASP A 596 -49.15 41.15 89.27
C ASP A 596 -48.37 41.79 90.42
N ILE A 597 -47.31 42.56 90.12
CA ILE A 597 -46.56 43.35 91.11
C ILE A 597 -47.46 44.39 91.79
N LEU A 598 -48.33 45.07 91.04
CA LEU A 598 -49.30 46.03 91.60
C LEU A 598 -50.25 45.35 92.58
N LYS A 599 -50.84 44.20 92.20
CA LYS A 599 -51.72 43.42 93.09
C LYS A 599 -51.00 42.96 94.36
N VAL A 600 -49.76 42.49 94.24
CA VAL A 600 -48.95 42.10 95.41
C VAL A 600 -48.65 43.32 96.30
N SER A 601 -48.38 44.48 95.71
CA SER A 601 -48.15 45.71 96.48
C SER A 601 -49.40 46.18 97.24
N GLU A 602 -50.59 46.09 96.63
CA GLU A 602 -51.87 46.40 97.29
C GLU A 602 -52.13 45.42 98.45
N THR A 603 -51.91 44.13 98.22
CA THR A 603 -52.06 43.08 99.26
C THR A 603 -51.07 43.30 100.42
N ALA A 604 -49.85 43.76 100.13
CA ALA A 604 -48.83 44.07 101.14
C ALA A 604 -49.19 45.32 101.97
N VAL A 605 -49.83 46.33 101.36
CA VAL A 605 -50.36 47.50 102.07
C VAL A 605 -51.50 47.08 103.01
N GLU A 606 -52.45 46.28 102.55
CA GLU A 606 -53.53 45.74 103.39
C GLU A 606 -52.99 44.90 104.56
N ALA A 607 -51.98 44.05 104.30
CA ALA A 607 -51.34 43.25 105.35
C ALA A 607 -50.61 44.13 106.38
N LYS A 608 -49.98 45.23 105.94
CA LYS A 608 -49.32 46.20 106.82
C LYS A 608 -50.34 46.96 107.69
N GLU A 609 -51.45 47.43 107.12
CA GLU A 609 -52.53 48.07 107.88
C GLU A 609 -53.13 47.11 108.91
N THR A 610 -53.27 45.83 108.55
CA THR A 610 -53.75 44.78 109.47
C THR A 610 -52.75 44.51 110.61
N ALA A 611 -51.44 44.53 110.31
CA ALA A 611 -50.38 44.36 111.30
C ALA A 611 -50.29 45.57 112.26
N GLU A 612 -50.39 46.81 111.75
CA GLU A 612 -50.43 48.02 112.58
C GLU A 612 -51.70 48.07 113.47
N PHE A 613 -52.85 47.60 112.95
CA PHE A 613 -54.07 47.42 113.76
C PHE A 613 -53.90 46.35 114.85
N ALA A 614 -53.21 45.24 114.56
CA ALA A 614 -52.91 44.20 115.55
C ALA A 614 -51.92 44.70 116.62
N GLU A 615 -50.87 45.43 116.25
CA GLU A 615 -49.93 46.05 117.20
C GLU A 615 -50.62 47.08 118.11
N SER A 616 -51.53 47.90 117.56
CA SER A 616 -52.38 48.82 118.32
C SER A 616 -53.23 48.09 119.38
N ARG A 617 -53.86 46.96 119.00
CA ARG A 617 -54.64 46.14 119.93
C ARG A 617 -53.78 45.43 120.98
N ILE A 618 -52.58 44.99 120.62
CA ILE A 618 -51.62 44.42 121.57
C ILE A 618 -51.16 45.49 122.57
N ALA A 619 -50.95 46.74 122.13
CA ALA A 619 -50.62 47.86 123.02
C ALA A 619 -51.78 48.22 123.97
N GLU A 620 -53.04 48.23 123.49
CA GLU A 620 -54.22 48.39 124.35
C GLU A 620 -54.35 47.24 125.36
N LEU A 621 -54.16 46.00 124.93
CA LEU A 621 -54.19 44.82 125.82
C LEU A 621 -53.06 44.87 126.85
N ALA A 622 -51.85 45.30 126.47
CA ALA A 622 -50.74 45.49 127.40
C ALA A 622 -51.05 46.58 128.44
N LYS A 623 -51.74 47.65 128.03
CA LYS A 623 -52.19 48.73 128.93
C LYS A 623 -53.29 48.26 129.88
N ALA A 624 -54.28 47.52 129.37
CA ALA A 624 -55.32 46.90 130.18
C ALA A 624 -54.73 45.87 131.17
N THR A 625 -53.72 45.10 130.75
CA THR A 625 -53.02 44.14 131.62
C THR A 625 -52.18 44.85 132.69
N ALA A 626 -51.58 46.00 132.38
CA ALA A 626 -50.87 46.83 133.35
C ALA A 626 -51.83 47.51 134.35
N GLU A 627 -53.01 47.96 133.92
CA GLU A 627 -54.04 48.51 134.81
C GLU A 627 -54.69 47.42 135.68
N ILE A 628 -54.95 46.22 135.14
CA ILE A 628 -55.38 45.05 135.93
C ILE A 628 -54.28 44.68 136.92
N SER A 629 -53.00 44.67 136.53
CA SER A 629 -51.89 44.39 137.45
C SER A 629 -51.73 45.45 138.55
N LYS A 630 -52.10 46.72 138.29
CA LYS A 630 -52.09 47.81 139.27
C LYS A 630 -53.28 47.73 140.23
N ALA A 631 -54.49 47.49 139.69
CA ALA A 631 -55.70 47.27 140.48
C ALA A 631 -55.60 45.99 141.34
N THR A 632 -54.95 44.94 140.85
CA THR A 632 -54.74 43.68 141.60
C THR A 632 -53.69 43.86 142.72
N LYS A 633 -52.73 44.79 142.59
CA LYS A 633 -51.76 45.13 143.64
C LYS A 633 -52.30 46.08 144.71
N GLU A 634 -53.32 46.90 144.40
CA GLU A 634 -53.98 47.77 145.38
C GLU A 634 -55.12 47.07 146.14
N VAL A 635 -55.64 45.95 145.63
CA VAL A 635 -56.75 45.20 146.25
C VAL A 635 -56.30 44.00 147.12
N LEU A 636 -55.06 43.52 146.99
CA LEU A 636 -54.59 42.29 147.69
C LEU A 636 -53.42 42.56 148.64
N GLY A 637 -53.74 43.01 149.85
CA GLY A 637 -52.83 43.06 150.99
C GLY A 637 -53.04 44.31 151.84
N MET A 638 -54.22 44.51 152.43
CA MET A 638 -54.57 44.00 153.77
C MET A 638 -56.09 44.19 153.98
N GLN A 639 -56.92 43.26 154.47
CA GLN A 639 -56.75 41.89 154.99
C GLN A 639 -58.13 41.19 154.92
N GLY A 640 -58.21 39.96 154.38
CA GLY A 640 -59.44 39.15 154.45
C GLY A 640 -59.80 38.27 153.24
N THR A 641 -59.91 36.97 153.50
CA THR A 641 -60.88 35.96 153.00
C THR A 641 -61.23 35.75 151.51
N ALA A 642 -61.00 34.49 151.09
CA ALA A 642 -61.88 33.55 150.36
C ALA A 642 -61.98 33.52 148.81
N THR A 643 -61.75 32.29 148.28
CA THR A 643 -62.17 31.68 146.98
C THR A 643 -61.47 32.13 145.68
N LEU A 644 -60.76 31.21 144.99
CA LEU A 644 -61.31 30.41 143.87
C LEU A 644 -60.21 29.60 143.15
N LEU A 645 -60.46 28.29 142.97
CA LEU A 645 -59.77 27.39 142.04
C LEU A 645 -60.11 27.71 140.57
N LEU A 646 -59.28 27.22 139.64
CA LEU A 646 -59.41 27.21 138.15
C LEU A 646 -58.55 28.23 137.35
N GLY A 647 -57.33 28.56 137.80
CA GLY A 647 -56.45 29.54 137.11
C GLY A 647 -55.12 29.03 136.55
N ILE A 648 -54.65 27.83 136.90
CA ILE A 648 -53.23 27.45 136.67
C ILE A 648 -53.00 26.67 135.36
N GLY A 649 -54.04 26.10 134.75
CA GLY A 649 -53.93 25.44 133.42
C GLY A 649 -53.85 26.42 132.23
N ALA A 650 -54.41 27.62 132.36
CA ALA A 650 -54.43 28.60 131.27
C ALA A 650 -53.08 29.30 131.05
N LEU A 651 -52.26 29.45 132.10
CA LEU A 651 -50.97 30.16 132.00
C LEU A 651 -49.91 29.39 131.19
N LEU A 652 -49.88 28.06 131.28
CA LEU A 652 -48.95 27.22 130.51
C LEU A 652 -49.29 27.18 129.02
N THR A 653 -50.57 27.34 128.67
CA THR A 653 -51.03 27.36 127.27
C THR A 653 -50.71 28.70 126.59
N VAL A 654 -50.82 29.82 127.32
CA VAL A 654 -50.46 31.16 126.81
C VAL A 654 -48.95 31.28 126.56
N VAL A 655 -48.09 30.73 127.43
CA VAL A 655 -46.64 30.75 127.22
C VAL A 655 -46.23 29.88 126.02
N ALA A 656 -46.91 28.75 125.78
CA ALA A 656 -46.68 27.90 124.62
C ALA A 656 -47.11 28.57 123.30
N VAL A 657 -48.24 29.27 123.30
CA VAL A 657 -48.73 30.01 122.11
C VAL A 657 -47.84 31.22 121.78
N ILE A 658 -47.36 31.96 122.79
CA ILE A 658 -46.42 33.07 122.57
C ILE A 658 -45.08 32.56 122.01
N SER A 659 -44.60 31.41 122.50
CA SER A 659 -43.37 30.79 122.00
C SER A 659 -43.51 30.28 120.56
N LEU A 660 -44.70 29.80 120.17
CA LEU A 660 -44.99 29.34 118.80
C LEU A 660 -45.15 30.52 117.82
N ILE A 661 -45.78 31.62 118.25
CA ILE A 661 -45.90 32.87 117.46
C ILE A 661 -44.53 33.52 117.25
N ALA A 662 -43.66 33.53 118.26
CA ALA A 662 -42.29 34.02 118.13
C ALA A 662 -41.43 33.15 117.19
N LEU A 663 -41.71 31.85 117.07
CA LEU A 663 -41.02 30.96 116.12
C LEU A 663 -41.51 31.14 114.68
N LEU A 664 -42.82 31.41 114.48
CA LEU A 664 -43.41 31.63 113.16
C LEU A 664 -43.06 33.02 112.58
N LEU A 665 -42.94 34.05 113.43
CA LEU A 665 -42.46 35.39 113.01
C LEU A 665 -40.97 35.45 112.66
N ARG A 666 -40.18 34.40 112.96
CA ARG A 666 -38.73 34.35 112.67
C ARG A 666 -38.39 33.60 111.37
N ARG A 667 -39.38 33.08 110.64
CA ARG A 667 -39.18 32.27 109.42
C ARG A 667 -39.99 32.74 108.20
N SER A 668 -40.55 33.95 108.24
CA SER A 668 -41.24 34.63 107.14
C SER A 668 -40.52 35.92 106.77
#